data_AF-A0A1Q7VGK4-F1
#
_entry.id   AF-A0A1Q7VGK4-F1
#
_cell.length_a   1.000
_cell.length_b   1.000
_cell.length_c   1.000
_cell.angle_alpha   90.00
_cell.angle_beta   90.00
_cell.angle_gamma   90.00
#
_symmetry.space_group_name_H-M   'P 1'
#
loop_
_entity.id
_entity.type
_entity.pdbx_description
1 polymer ?
#
loop_
_entity_poly.entity_id
_entity_poly.type
_entity_poly.pdbx_seq_one_letter_code
_entity_poly.pdbx_strand_id
1 'polypeptide(L)'
;MAEISSLGKYEIRREIGRGAMGVVYEGYDPFIKRVVALKTIRADQLSGEDSENVIARFRREAQAAGRLSHPNIVSIYDFGEEAGAWFIAMEFVKGRELKECFEANERFTTASIVKIMSQILEALDYSHRQGVIHRDIKPANIFMLPDGSVKVADFGIAHIEASNLTQVGAVMGTPAYMSPEQILGLPVDGRSDLFSAGVILYQFLTGERPFSGSAATTMQKVLKEDPLPPSSLNVQAPLEMDAIVRKALAKRPEDRFQTASEFAVAVRATVPGMTITNADATLISAAPAAPIAAFDKTLVKHDATSAIPASPTAIPAPLPSAVQPMPQAKSQTPMVAVIVGLTVIVLGAGAWFTYQRQASERAKAGPDAPSQPVVSTAPASAPASAPTAGTAAPATATAASKSDPGTMLISAVGLIDPNDARYQNDKALLQSDLRADSKSQLVEKALGLLLDTKSLAKNYDVLKDKVLSRSGSYITTVVRESEPRMGKDGLMSITTQAVVNVKAVQKSLNQMSREERVELIRANGNPKVSVQISVRDADQPNGAPQTSPVAENILKERIKSFGFRTWSEGESGPDKGADFQVLGEAKIKKLSTRLEASGLTVTKYALTSWTVKCIDRETGEEIYYNTTLPRGVGSWASEEEALKAIGTTIADEFSRDFFLQHVSVSGQKVTLVVEGMPNAASEDLLARELVGLPQVITATPRSPASPRSYDMQLAGSGAVGDLVAMGVLKPLNAKLGLMCFSLGGISGDQVSVVFDKRCADASVLSRLETNPPAGLYGAPAGRQKTVVKNPETLRKLMI
;
A
#
# COMPACT_ATOMS: atom_id res chain seq x y z
N MET A 1 45.93 -1.32 9.40
CA MET A 1 46.17 -0.03 8.71
C MET A 1 46.98 0.83 9.65
N ALA A 2 47.79 1.78 9.16
CA ALA A 2 48.42 2.76 10.04
C ALA A 2 47.34 3.68 10.65
N GLU A 3 47.55 4.14 11.88
CA GLU A 3 46.69 5.17 12.47
C GLU A 3 47.04 6.52 11.82
N ILE A 4 46.08 7.09 11.09
CA ILE A 4 46.24 8.42 10.48
C ILE A 4 46.09 9.44 11.60
N SER A 5 47.20 10.02 12.04
CA SER A 5 47.26 11.00 13.13
C SER A 5 46.91 12.44 12.70
N SER A 6 46.99 12.74 11.41
CA SER A 6 46.69 14.05 10.84
C SER A 6 46.23 13.97 9.38
N LEU A 7 45.45 14.96 8.94
CA LEU A 7 45.07 15.17 7.54
C LEU A 7 45.40 16.61 7.14
N GLY A 8 46.38 16.77 6.25
CA GLY A 8 46.99 18.07 5.98
C GLY A 8 47.47 18.74 7.27
N LYS A 9 47.05 19.98 7.50
CA LYS A 9 47.37 20.75 8.72
C LYS A 9 46.59 20.33 9.99
N TYR A 10 45.64 19.41 9.90
CA TYR A 10 44.70 19.13 10.99
C TYR A 10 45.09 17.88 11.79
N GLU A 11 45.20 18.02 13.11
CA GLU A 11 45.43 16.92 14.06
C GLU A 11 44.12 16.12 14.24
N ILE A 12 44.14 14.80 14.08
CA ILE A 12 42.98 13.94 14.37
C ILE A 12 42.93 13.64 15.87
N ARG A 13 41.76 13.85 16.49
CA ARG A 13 41.53 13.57 17.92
C ARG A 13 40.81 12.25 18.15
N ARG A 14 39.76 11.99 17.35
CA ARG A 14 38.93 10.77 17.43
C ARG A 14 38.04 10.64 16.20
N GLU A 15 37.58 9.43 15.94
CA GLU A 15 36.46 9.18 15.04
C GLU A 15 35.15 9.69 15.68
N ILE A 16 34.27 10.30 14.88
CA ILE A 16 32.93 10.75 15.30
C ILE A 16 31.79 10.10 14.51
N GLY A 17 32.08 9.53 13.34
CA GLY A 17 31.09 8.77 12.56
C GLY A 17 31.71 8.05 11.38
N ARG A 18 31.02 7.02 10.87
CA ARG A 18 31.47 6.21 9.74
C ARG A 18 30.30 5.89 8.82
N GLY A 19 30.36 6.38 7.59
CA GLY A 19 29.30 6.24 6.59
C GLY A 19 29.74 5.41 5.38
N ALA A 20 28.90 5.41 4.34
CA ALA A 20 29.17 4.74 3.07
C ALA A 20 30.42 5.30 2.35
N MET A 21 30.46 6.62 2.19
CA MET A 21 31.53 7.33 1.46
C MET A 21 32.88 7.37 2.22
N GLY A 22 32.86 7.26 3.55
CA GLY A 22 34.08 7.32 4.38
C GLY A 22 33.86 7.65 5.85
N VAL A 23 34.92 8.14 6.49
CA VAL A 23 34.99 8.33 7.95
C VAL A 23 34.98 9.82 8.28
N VAL A 24 34.31 10.20 9.36
CA VAL A 24 34.31 11.55 9.90
C VAL A 24 35.06 11.55 11.23
N TYR A 25 36.04 12.46 11.37
CA TYR A 25 36.85 12.64 12.56
C TYR A 25 36.59 14.01 13.21
N GLU A 26 36.72 14.10 14.54
CA GLU A 26 36.98 15.36 15.22
C GLU A 26 38.45 15.72 14.98
N GLY A 27 38.68 16.82 14.29
CA GLY A 27 40.01 17.37 14.02
C GLY A 27 40.26 18.66 14.79
N TYR A 28 41.53 19.06 14.87
CA TYR A 28 41.96 20.34 15.44
C TYR A 28 42.88 21.07 14.48
N ASP A 29 42.66 22.37 14.31
CA ASP A 29 43.46 23.28 13.50
C ASP A 29 44.45 24.00 14.44
N PRO A 30 45.72 23.57 14.54
CA PRO A 30 46.63 24.08 15.56
C PRO A 30 47.03 25.55 15.32
N PHE A 31 46.97 26.01 14.06
CA PHE A 31 47.35 27.34 13.64
C PHE A 31 46.37 28.41 14.11
N ILE A 32 45.05 28.15 14.01
CA ILE A 32 43.98 29.05 14.46
C ILE A 32 43.13 28.48 15.61
N LYS A 33 43.62 27.41 16.26
CA LYS A 33 43.18 26.85 17.54
C LYS A 33 41.68 26.51 17.63
N ARG A 34 41.10 26.00 16.54
CA ARG A 34 39.68 25.60 16.44
C ARG A 34 39.51 24.10 16.27
N VAL A 35 38.36 23.59 16.71
CA VAL A 35 37.90 22.22 16.40
C VAL A 35 37.17 22.23 15.05
N VAL A 36 37.39 21.20 14.24
CA VAL A 36 36.76 20.99 12.92
C VAL A 36 36.23 19.56 12.82
N ALA A 37 35.31 19.30 11.89
CA ALA A 37 35.02 17.95 11.43
C ALA A 37 35.82 17.67 10.15
N LEU A 38 36.45 16.50 10.07
CA LEU A 38 37.23 16.06 8.90
C LEU A 38 36.54 14.84 8.27
N LYS A 39 35.92 15.01 7.11
CA LYS A 39 35.24 13.93 6.37
C LYS A 39 36.14 13.41 5.26
N THR A 40 36.56 12.15 5.34
CA THR A 40 37.38 11.47 4.32
C THR A 40 36.53 10.76 3.28
N ILE A 41 37.08 10.56 2.08
CA ILE A 41 36.60 9.61 1.08
C ILE A 41 37.44 8.32 1.19
N ARG A 42 36.82 7.15 0.99
CA ARG A 42 37.58 5.88 0.91
C ARG A 42 38.22 5.69 -0.47
N ALA A 43 39.46 5.22 -0.49
CA ALA A 43 40.21 4.94 -1.73
C ALA A 43 39.62 3.79 -2.58
N ASP A 44 38.80 2.89 -2.02
CA ASP A 44 38.14 1.81 -2.77
C ASP A 44 36.89 2.26 -3.55
N GLN A 45 36.43 3.50 -3.36
CA GLN A 45 35.52 4.18 -4.31
C GLN A 45 36.28 4.89 -5.44
N LEU A 46 37.62 4.91 -5.41
CA LEU A 46 38.50 5.60 -6.34
C LEU A 46 39.37 4.65 -7.18
N SER A 47 39.10 3.34 -7.17
CA SER A 47 39.85 2.33 -7.94
C SER A 47 39.16 1.99 -9.26
N GLY A 48 39.62 2.57 -10.38
CA GLY A 48 39.14 2.28 -11.73
C GLY A 48 39.54 3.35 -12.75
N GLU A 49 39.28 3.12 -14.04
CA GLU A 49 39.60 4.08 -15.12
C GLU A 49 38.78 5.38 -15.03
N ASP A 50 37.61 5.36 -14.38
CA ASP A 50 36.77 6.55 -14.12
C ASP A 50 37.19 7.36 -12.88
N SER A 51 38.23 6.95 -12.16
CA SER A 51 38.65 7.58 -10.89
C SER A 51 38.94 9.09 -11.01
N GLU A 52 39.63 9.53 -12.06
CA GLU A 52 39.91 10.94 -12.32
C GLU A 52 38.61 11.74 -12.57
N ASN A 53 37.63 11.17 -13.28
CA ASN A 53 36.33 11.80 -13.52
C ASN A 53 35.54 12.01 -12.22
N VAL A 54 35.59 11.03 -11.32
CA VAL A 54 34.96 11.08 -9.99
C VAL A 54 35.62 12.15 -9.11
N ILE A 55 36.95 12.16 -9.01
CA ILE A 55 37.71 13.15 -8.24
C ILE A 55 37.50 14.57 -8.81
N ALA A 56 37.52 14.72 -10.13
CA ALA A 56 37.26 16.00 -10.79
C ALA A 56 35.81 16.48 -10.63
N ARG A 57 34.83 15.60 -10.39
CA ARG A 57 33.46 15.98 -9.98
C ARG A 57 33.44 16.41 -8.51
N PHE A 58 33.95 15.58 -7.60
CA PHE A 58 33.98 15.86 -6.16
C PHE A 58 34.68 17.19 -5.84
N ARG A 59 35.81 17.48 -6.49
CA ARG A 59 36.53 18.76 -6.34
C ARG A 59 35.69 19.96 -6.75
N ARG A 60 34.88 19.86 -7.82
CA ARG A 60 33.98 20.93 -8.25
C ARG A 60 32.81 21.11 -7.27
N GLU A 61 32.28 20.02 -6.73
CA GLU A 61 31.19 20.04 -5.75
C GLU A 61 31.64 20.61 -4.40
N ALA A 62 32.79 20.19 -3.88
CA ALA A 62 33.42 20.78 -2.69
C ALA A 62 33.75 22.28 -2.88
N GLN A 63 34.23 22.69 -4.06
CA GLN A 63 34.48 24.10 -4.39
C GLN A 63 33.20 24.93 -4.56
N ALA A 64 32.07 24.32 -4.92
CA ALA A 64 30.78 25.00 -4.99
C ALA A 64 30.17 25.16 -3.59
N ALA A 65 30.15 24.09 -2.80
CA ALA A 65 29.68 24.10 -1.42
C ALA A 65 30.54 25.02 -0.51
N GLY A 66 31.85 25.07 -0.73
CA GLY A 66 32.77 25.98 -0.01
C GLY A 66 32.59 27.48 -0.29
N ARG A 67 31.67 27.87 -1.19
CA ARG A 67 31.24 29.27 -1.38
C ARG A 67 30.01 29.63 -0.55
N LEU A 68 29.33 28.64 0.04
CA LEU A 68 28.10 28.87 0.78
C LEU A 68 28.41 29.42 2.18
N SER A 69 27.98 30.64 2.45
CA SER A 69 28.11 31.29 3.76
C SER A 69 26.73 31.73 4.25
N HIS A 70 26.14 30.90 5.12
CA HIS A 70 24.79 31.10 5.65
C HIS A 70 24.71 30.49 7.06
N PRO A 71 24.05 31.13 8.05
CA PRO A 71 24.01 30.64 9.43
C PRO A 71 23.48 29.21 9.55
N ASN A 72 22.48 28.85 8.74
CA ASN A 72 21.86 27.52 8.75
C ASN A 72 22.52 26.50 7.80
N ILE A 73 23.73 26.77 7.32
CA ILE A 73 24.56 25.82 6.54
C ILE A 73 25.81 25.47 7.36
N VAL A 74 26.29 24.23 7.24
CA VAL A 74 27.59 23.80 7.80
C VAL A 74 28.71 24.35 6.91
N SER A 75 29.55 25.21 7.48
CA SER A 75 30.61 25.90 6.72
C SER A 75 31.73 24.92 6.34
N ILE A 76 32.09 24.84 5.06
CA ILE A 76 33.32 24.17 4.63
C ILE A 76 34.49 25.16 4.75
N TYR A 77 35.63 24.69 5.26
CA TYR A 77 36.82 25.51 5.50
C TYR A 77 38.01 25.16 4.62
N ASP A 78 38.12 23.89 4.21
CA ASP A 78 39.30 23.37 3.51
C ASP A 78 38.95 22.10 2.74
N PHE A 79 39.71 21.81 1.69
CA PHE A 79 39.60 20.59 0.91
C PHE A 79 40.96 20.23 0.33
N GLY A 80 41.41 19.01 0.57
CA GLY A 80 42.73 18.56 0.16
C GLY A 80 42.86 17.04 0.09
N GLU A 81 44.09 16.60 -0.20
CA GLU A 81 44.50 15.21 -0.26
C GLU A 81 45.71 15.04 0.65
N GLU A 82 45.73 14.00 1.47
CA GLU A 82 46.85 13.65 2.35
C GLU A 82 47.04 12.14 2.34
N ALA A 83 48.27 11.65 2.17
CA ALA A 83 48.59 10.22 2.08
C ALA A 83 47.70 9.39 1.12
N GLY A 84 47.17 10.00 0.04
CA GLY A 84 46.23 9.36 -0.91
C GLY A 84 44.77 9.29 -0.44
N ALA A 85 44.43 9.96 0.65
CA ALA A 85 43.06 10.13 1.13
C ALA A 85 42.58 11.57 0.94
N TRP A 86 41.51 11.76 0.18
CA TRP A 86 40.84 13.04 0.02
C TRP A 86 40.00 13.36 1.25
N PHE A 87 40.05 14.62 1.72
CA PHE A 87 39.32 15.08 2.89
C PHE A 87 38.69 16.47 2.69
N ILE A 88 37.54 16.68 3.32
CA ILE A 88 36.91 18.00 3.52
C ILE A 88 37.01 18.35 5.01
N ALA A 89 37.55 19.52 5.32
CA ALA A 89 37.48 20.11 6.66
C ALA A 89 36.31 21.09 6.74
N MET A 90 35.45 20.91 7.73
CA MET A 90 34.21 21.67 7.89
C MET A 90 33.95 22.04 9.37
N GLU A 91 32.94 22.89 9.57
CA GLU A 91 32.45 23.32 10.87
C GLU A 91 32.04 22.13 11.76
N PHE A 92 32.63 22.05 12.96
CA PHE A 92 32.27 21.05 13.97
C PHE A 92 30.97 21.46 14.67
N VAL A 93 29.83 20.99 14.16
CA VAL A 93 28.51 21.31 14.74
C VAL A 93 28.32 20.59 16.07
N LYS A 94 28.08 21.36 17.14
CA LYS A 94 27.70 20.83 18.46
C LYS A 94 26.18 20.80 18.58
N GLY A 95 25.56 19.75 18.03
CA GLY A 95 24.10 19.54 18.04
C GLY A 95 23.74 18.06 17.92
N ARG A 96 22.45 17.74 17.96
CA ARG A 96 21.90 16.41 17.67
C ARG A 96 21.46 16.33 16.22
N GLU A 97 21.59 15.18 15.57
CA GLU A 97 20.92 14.96 14.27
C GLU A 97 19.39 15.00 14.47
N LEU A 98 18.64 15.60 13.55
CA LEU A 98 17.18 15.53 13.54
C LEU A 98 16.69 14.08 13.42
N LYS A 99 17.50 13.20 12.80
CA LYS A 99 17.32 11.76 12.80
C LYS A 99 17.19 11.19 14.23
N GLU A 100 18.09 11.52 15.15
CA GLU A 100 18.04 11.05 16.54
C GLU A 100 16.75 11.47 17.24
N CYS A 101 16.23 12.66 16.94
CA CYS A 101 14.99 13.16 17.52
C CYS A 101 13.77 12.38 17.02
N PHE A 102 13.73 12.02 15.73
CA PHE A 102 12.69 11.14 15.21
C PHE A 102 12.85 9.69 15.72
N GLU A 103 14.07 9.18 15.87
CA GLU A 103 14.33 7.85 16.45
C GLU A 103 13.99 7.78 17.95
N ALA A 104 14.16 8.89 18.69
CA ALA A 104 13.68 9.07 20.06
C ALA A 104 12.15 9.31 20.15
N ASN A 105 11.43 9.31 19.02
CA ASN A 105 10.00 9.61 18.93
C ASN A 105 9.60 10.96 19.56
N GLU A 106 10.50 11.95 19.49
CA GLU A 106 10.35 13.28 20.07
C GLU A 106 9.13 14.02 19.47
N ARG A 107 8.50 14.93 20.22
CA ARG A 107 7.29 15.65 19.79
C ARG A 107 7.52 17.15 19.79
N PHE A 108 7.31 17.76 18.63
CA PHE A 108 7.56 19.18 18.40
C PHE A 108 6.25 19.97 18.39
N THR A 109 6.26 21.18 18.92
CA THR A 109 5.11 22.09 18.78
C THR A 109 5.04 22.61 17.34
N THR A 110 3.85 22.98 16.86
CA THR A 110 3.67 23.58 15.52
C THR A 110 4.60 24.79 15.30
N ALA A 111 4.79 25.63 16.33
CA ALA A 111 5.72 26.76 16.27
C ALA A 111 7.19 26.31 16.14
N SER A 112 7.59 25.24 16.84
CA SER A 112 8.92 24.63 16.69
C SER A 112 9.14 24.07 15.28
N ILE A 113 8.14 23.34 14.74
CA ILE A 113 8.17 22.78 13.38
C ILE A 113 8.32 23.90 12.34
N VAL A 114 7.51 24.95 12.45
CA VAL A 114 7.56 26.12 11.55
C VAL A 114 8.90 26.85 11.63
N LYS A 115 9.47 27.04 12.83
CA LYS A 115 10.83 27.62 12.99
C LYS A 115 11.89 26.77 12.29
N ILE A 116 11.92 25.47 12.56
CA ILE A 116 12.91 24.53 12.00
C ILE A 116 12.78 24.47 10.47
N MET A 117 11.58 24.27 9.95
CA MET A 117 11.33 24.20 8.51
C MET A 117 11.64 25.51 7.79
N SER A 118 11.38 26.67 8.41
CA SER A 118 11.78 27.96 7.83
C SER A 118 13.30 28.04 7.65
N GLN A 119 14.08 27.67 8.67
CA GLN A 119 15.54 27.71 8.61
C GLN A 119 16.15 26.69 7.61
N ILE A 120 15.55 25.51 7.46
CA ILE A 120 15.92 24.53 6.41
C ILE A 120 15.66 25.12 5.02
N LEU A 121 14.49 25.74 4.82
CA LEU A 121 14.10 26.31 3.54
C LEU A 121 14.88 27.60 3.22
N GLU A 122 15.28 28.39 4.20
CA GLU A 122 16.15 29.56 4.04
C GLU A 122 17.57 29.13 3.61
N ALA A 123 18.11 28.05 4.19
CA ALA A 123 19.36 27.44 3.73
C ALA A 123 19.30 26.93 2.28
N LEU A 124 18.19 26.27 1.90
CA LEU A 124 17.96 25.79 0.54
C LEU A 124 17.78 26.95 -0.47
N ASP A 125 17.02 28.00 -0.13
CA ASP A 125 16.81 29.14 -1.02
C ASP A 125 18.14 29.87 -1.30
N TYR A 126 18.97 30.00 -0.27
CA TYR A 126 20.32 30.55 -0.40
C TYR A 126 21.20 29.67 -1.31
N SER A 127 21.24 28.35 -1.11
CA SER A 127 22.08 27.46 -1.93
C SER A 127 21.62 27.42 -3.38
N HIS A 128 20.31 27.36 -3.63
CA HIS A 128 19.71 27.36 -4.97
C HIS A 128 20.03 28.65 -5.73
N ARG A 129 20.01 29.81 -5.07
CA ARG A 129 20.44 31.10 -5.65
C ARG A 129 21.93 31.14 -6.02
N GLN A 130 22.78 30.39 -5.30
CA GLN A 130 24.20 30.20 -5.64
C GLN A 130 24.45 29.08 -6.67
N GLY A 131 23.38 28.48 -7.22
CA GLY A 131 23.48 27.38 -8.19
C GLY A 131 23.81 26.01 -7.58
N VAL A 132 23.73 25.86 -6.25
CA VAL A 132 24.05 24.62 -5.53
C VAL A 132 22.78 23.92 -5.08
N ILE A 133 22.51 22.74 -5.66
CA ILE A 133 21.40 21.85 -5.31
C ILE A 133 21.94 20.79 -4.34
N HIS A 134 21.21 20.48 -3.27
CA HIS A 134 21.72 19.60 -2.21
C HIS A 134 21.62 18.12 -2.58
N ARG A 135 20.48 17.68 -3.16
CA ARG A 135 20.18 16.32 -3.64
C ARG A 135 20.12 15.21 -2.57
N ASP A 136 20.34 15.52 -1.29
CA ASP A 136 20.36 14.54 -0.19
C ASP A 136 19.78 15.15 1.11
N ILE A 137 18.66 15.87 1.00
CA ILE A 137 17.95 16.40 2.18
C ILE A 137 17.28 15.24 2.93
N LYS A 138 17.77 14.96 4.14
CA LYS A 138 17.26 13.93 5.06
C LYS A 138 17.59 14.31 6.52
N PRO A 139 16.86 13.79 7.52
CA PRO A 139 17.09 14.13 8.93
C PRO A 139 18.50 13.86 9.50
N ALA A 140 19.30 13.00 8.86
CA ALA A 140 20.70 12.76 9.24
C ALA A 140 21.64 13.90 8.81
N ASN A 141 21.27 14.67 7.80
CA ASN A 141 22.07 15.79 7.27
C ASN A 141 21.62 17.14 7.88
N ILE A 142 20.79 17.12 8.93
CA ILE A 142 20.24 18.30 9.59
C ILE A 142 20.50 18.20 11.08
N PHE A 143 21.29 19.13 11.61
CA PHE A 143 21.62 19.23 13.04
C PHE A 143 20.74 20.26 13.71
N MET A 144 20.22 19.95 14.89
CA MET A 144 19.60 20.91 15.80
C MET A 144 20.59 21.28 16.91
N LEU A 145 20.79 22.59 17.10
CA LEU A 145 21.73 23.15 18.07
C LEU A 145 21.01 23.42 19.42
N PRO A 146 21.75 23.57 20.54
CA PRO A 146 21.17 23.81 21.87
C PRO A 146 20.33 25.08 22.02
N ASP A 147 20.45 26.05 21.11
CA ASP A 147 19.63 27.27 21.03
C ASP A 147 18.34 27.06 20.20
N GLY A 148 18.11 25.84 19.70
CA GLY A 148 17.01 25.51 18.80
C GLY A 148 17.12 26.16 17.44
N SER A 149 18.32 26.55 16.99
CA SER A 149 18.62 26.79 15.58
C SER A 149 18.99 25.46 14.88
N VAL A 150 18.97 25.44 13.54
CA VAL A 150 19.39 24.27 12.77
C VAL A 150 20.47 24.56 11.74
N LYS A 151 21.30 23.57 11.44
CA LYS A 151 22.32 23.60 10.37
C LYS A 151 22.17 22.40 9.43
N VAL A 152 22.18 22.66 8.14
CA VAL A 152 22.13 21.65 7.07
C VAL A 152 23.54 21.36 6.56
N ALA A 153 23.91 20.08 6.49
CA ALA A 153 25.25 19.57 6.16
C ALA A 153 25.27 18.86 4.79
N ASP A 154 26.46 18.54 4.27
CA ASP A 154 26.63 17.71 3.06
C ASP A 154 26.01 18.23 1.75
N PHE A 155 25.87 19.56 1.60
CA PHE A 155 25.44 20.20 0.35
C PHE A 155 26.28 19.77 -0.86
N GLY A 156 25.63 19.22 -1.89
CA GLY A 156 26.19 18.98 -3.21
C GLY A 156 27.19 17.82 -3.35
N ILE A 157 27.70 17.28 -2.25
CA ILE A 157 28.79 16.27 -2.20
C ILE A 157 28.35 14.87 -2.67
N ALA A 158 27.04 14.59 -2.71
CA ALA A 158 26.49 13.26 -2.95
C ALA A 158 26.36 12.81 -4.42
N HIS A 159 26.85 13.57 -5.42
CA HIS A 159 26.55 13.29 -6.83
C HIS A 159 27.30 12.10 -7.46
N ILE A 160 28.15 11.40 -6.69
CA ILE A 160 28.90 10.23 -7.17
C ILE A 160 27.99 8.98 -7.29
N GLU A 161 27.02 8.81 -6.40
CA GLU A 161 26.23 7.57 -6.30
C GLU A 161 25.20 7.40 -7.44
N ALA A 162 24.75 8.51 -8.04
CA ALA A 162 23.64 8.52 -9.00
C ALA A 162 23.91 7.73 -10.30
N SER A 163 25.16 7.59 -10.74
CA SER A 163 25.52 6.86 -11.97
C SER A 163 25.43 5.33 -11.83
N ASN A 164 25.50 4.78 -10.61
CA ASN A 164 25.52 3.33 -10.39
C ASN A 164 24.19 2.74 -9.93
N LEU A 165 23.17 3.59 -9.68
CA LEU A 165 21.86 3.16 -9.15
C LEU A 165 21.10 2.17 -10.05
N THR A 166 21.48 2.09 -11.34
CA THR A 166 20.90 1.16 -12.32
C THR A 166 21.56 -0.23 -12.34
N GLN A 167 22.68 -0.44 -11.64
CA GLN A 167 23.36 -1.74 -11.58
C GLN A 167 23.05 -2.52 -10.29
N VAL A 168 22.11 -3.46 -10.41
CA VAL A 168 21.97 -4.69 -9.61
C VAL A 168 22.06 -4.55 -8.08
N GLY A 169 20.90 -4.32 -7.45
CA GLY A 169 20.58 -4.83 -6.11
C GLY A 169 21.15 -4.10 -4.89
N ALA A 170 22.26 -3.35 -5.02
CA ALA A 170 22.88 -2.62 -3.92
C ALA A 170 22.26 -1.22 -3.73
N VAL A 171 21.06 -1.12 -3.16
CA VAL A 171 20.44 0.18 -2.82
C VAL A 171 21.15 0.81 -1.60
N MET A 172 22.25 1.49 -1.87
CA MET A 172 22.98 2.30 -0.89
C MET A 172 22.27 3.64 -0.69
N GLY A 173 21.31 3.66 0.23
CA GLY A 173 20.57 4.88 0.58
C GLY A 173 19.20 4.61 1.22
N THR A 174 18.56 5.66 1.73
CA THR A 174 17.19 5.61 2.28
C THR A 174 16.23 6.27 1.29
N PRO A 175 15.58 5.51 0.37
CA PRO A 175 14.79 6.09 -0.72
C PRO A 175 13.52 6.83 -0.29
N ALA A 176 13.17 6.84 1.01
CA ALA A 176 12.00 7.52 1.54
C ALA A 176 12.05 9.05 1.43
N TYR A 177 13.22 9.65 1.26
CA TYR A 177 13.41 11.10 1.10
C TYR A 177 13.78 11.53 -0.33
N MET A 178 14.05 10.57 -1.22
CA MET A 178 14.37 10.87 -2.62
C MET A 178 13.13 11.35 -3.37
N SER A 179 13.31 12.24 -4.35
CA SER A 179 12.24 12.67 -5.24
C SER A 179 11.92 11.65 -6.35
N PRO A 180 10.74 11.73 -6.99
CA PRO A 180 10.40 10.93 -8.16
C PRO A 180 11.45 11.01 -9.28
N GLU A 181 11.95 12.21 -9.58
CA GLU A 181 12.97 12.44 -10.62
C GLU A 181 14.32 11.80 -10.27
N GLN A 182 14.74 11.82 -9.00
CA GLN A 182 15.95 11.11 -8.56
C GLN A 182 15.83 9.60 -8.74
N ILE A 183 14.69 9.01 -8.36
CA ILE A 183 14.45 7.56 -8.47
C ILE A 183 14.38 7.11 -9.95
N LEU A 184 13.91 7.98 -10.85
CA LEU A 184 13.86 7.71 -12.29
C LEU A 184 15.16 8.05 -13.03
N GLY A 185 16.18 8.60 -12.37
CA GLY A 185 17.42 9.04 -13.02
C GLY A 185 17.23 10.24 -13.97
N LEU A 186 16.18 11.03 -13.77
CA LEU A 186 15.85 12.22 -14.57
C LEU A 186 16.67 13.44 -14.11
N PRO A 187 16.75 14.53 -14.90
CA PRO A 187 17.44 15.75 -14.50
C PRO A 187 16.90 16.33 -13.18
N VAL A 188 17.80 16.58 -12.23
CA VAL A 188 17.47 16.99 -10.85
C VAL A 188 17.80 18.48 -10.65
N ASP A 189 16.76 19.28 -10.37
CA ASP A 189 16.85 20.69 -9.96
C ASP A 189 16.46 20.91 -8.47
N GLY A 190 16.47 22.16 -8.01
CA GLY A 190 16.19 22.52 -6.61
C GLY A 190 14.82 22.05 -6.09
N ARG A 191 13.84 21.82 -6.96
CA ARG A 191 12.49 21.32 -6.60
C ARG A 191 12.51 19.87 -6.10
N SER A 192 13.61 19.15 -6.32
CA SER A 192 13.89 17.87 -5.67
C SER A 192 14.15 18.04 -4.17
N ASP A 193 14.95 19.03 -3.77
CA ASP A 193 15.22 19.32 -2.36
C ASP A 193 13.93 19.77 -1.64
N LEU A 194 13.03 20.46 -2.34
CA LEU A 194 11.71 20.85 -1.81
C LEU A 194 10.79 19.65 -1.56
N PHE A 195 10.85 18.62 -2.41
CA PHE A 195 10.14 17.37 -2.18
C PHE A 195 10.67 16.68 -0.90
N SER A 196 12.00 16.55 -0.79
CA SER A 196 12.65 15.99 0.40
C SER A 196 12.35 16.78 1.68
N ALA A 197 12.33 18.11 1.61
CA ALA A 197 11.88 18.96 2.72
C ALA A 197 10.39 18.74 3.07
N GLY A 198 9.54 18.48 2.08
CA GLY A 198 8.15 18.06 2.26
C GLY A 198 8.01 16.73 3.01
N VAL A 199 8.92 15.77 2.79
CA VAL A 199 8.97 14.49 3.52
C VAL A 199 9.31 14.73 4.99
N ILE A 200 10.22 15.66 5.28
CA ILE A 200 10.62 16.03 6.65
C ILE A 200 9.49 16.78 7.37
N LEU A 201 8.81 17.71 6.70
CA LEU A 201 7.61 18.39 7.23
C LEU A 201 6.50 17.39 7.57
N TYR A 202 6.23 16.41 6.69
CA TYR A 202 5.27 15.33 6.96
C TYR A 202 5.64 14.57 8.24
N GLN A 203 6.92 14.22 8.40
CA GLN A 203 7.38 13.46 9.57
C GLN A 203 7.33 14.27 10.87
N PHE A 204 7.59 15.57 10.84
CA PHE A 204 7.37 16.46 11.98
C PHE A 204 5.91 16.46 12.45
N LEU A 205 4.95 16.45 11.51
CA LEU A 205 3.52 16.55 11.82
C LEU A 205 2.91 15.23 12.30
N THR A 206 3.42 14.10 11.82
CA THR A 206 2.80 12.77 12.02
C THR A 206 3.62 11.81 12.89
N GLY A 207 4.93 12.03 13.02
CA GLY A 207 5.89 11.09 13.59
C GLY A 207 6.36 10.00 12.61
N GLU A 208 5.71 9.84 11.46
CA GLU A 208 5.96 8.77 10.49
C GLU A 208 6.44 9.34 9.14
N ARG A 209 7.02 8.49 8.29
CA ARG A 209 7.39 8.88 6.91
C ARG A 209 6.19 8.70 5.97
N PRO A 210 5.96 9.61 5.01
CA PRO A 210 4.86 9.51 4.04
C PRO A 210 4.92 8.24 3.18
N PHE A 211 6.14 7.73 2.95
CA PHE A 211 6.39 6.54 2.14
C PHE A 211 7.25 5.54 2.96
N SER A 212 6.71 4.34 3.16
CA SER A 212 7.29 3.30 4.01
C SER A 212 7.11 1.90 3.41
N GLY A 213 8.08 1.01 3.67
CA GLY A 213 8.15 -0.37 3.19
C GLY A 213 9.60 -0.80 2.93
N SER A 214 9.79 -1.85 2.14
CA SER A 214 11.12 -2.19 1.58
C SER A 214 11.68 -1.06 0.71
N ALA A 215 12.96 -1.09 0.35
CA ALA A 215 13.54 -0.09 -0.55
C ALA A 215 12.77 0.04 -1.88
N ALA A 216 12.51 -1.09 -2.55
CA ALA A 216 11.76 -1.14 -3.80
C ALA A 216 10.30 -0.71 -3.63
N THR A 217 9.63 -1.13 -2.54
CA THR A 217 8.27 -0.67 -2.22
C THR A 217 8.23 0.84 -2.01
N THR A 218 9.17 1.38 -1.23
CA THR A 218 9.27 2.82 -0.93
C THR A 218 9.48 3.62 -2.21
N MET A 219 10.37 3.19 -3.11
CA MET A 219 10.54 3.80 -4.43
C MET A 219 9.23 3.79 -5.23
N GLN A 220 8.53 2.66 -5.29
CA GLN A 220 7.23 2.57 -5.97
C GLN A 220 6.19 3.53 -5.37
N LYS A 221 6.15 3.68 -4.04
CA LYS A 221 5.25 4.62 -3.36
C LYS A 221 5.57 6.07 -3.69
N VAL A 222 6.84 6.47 -3.59
CA VAL A 222 7.30 7.82 -3.97
C VAL A 222 6.84 8.17 -5.39
N LEU A 223 6.95 7.22 -6.32
CA LEU A 223 6.54 7.39 -7.73
C LEU A 223 5.03 7.41 -7.99
N LYS A 224 4.19 6.74 -7.17
CA LYS A 224 2.80 6.40 -7.56
C LYS A 224 1.71 6.64 -6.50
N GLU A 225 2.06 6.77 -5.23
CA GLU A 225 1.09 6.92 -4.14
C GLU A 225 1.19 8.33 -3.55
N ASP A 226 0.07 9.05 -3.49
CA ASP A 226 0.00 10.30 -2.70
C ASP A 226 -0.18 9.96 -1.22
N PRO A 227 0.47 10.69 -0.30
CA PRO A 227 0.46 10.36 1.11
C PRO A 227 -0.84 10.83 1.79
N LEU A 228 -1.19 10.22 2.93
CA LEU A 228 -2.36 10.61 3.71
C LEU A 228 -2.23 12.04 4.24
N PRO A 229 -3.31 12.84 4.35
CA PRO A 229 -3.24 14.16 4.98
C PRO A 229 -2.71 14.05 6.42
N PRO A 230 -1.67 14.81 6.82
CA PRO A 230 -1.15 14.83 8.19
C PRO A 230 -2.22 14.94 9.29
N SER A 231 -3.25 15.78 9.10
CA SER A 231 -4.38 15.91 10.04
C SER A 231 -5.11 14.60 10.34
N SER A 232 -5.12 13.65 9.39
CA SER A 232 -5.75 12.34 9.57
C SER A 232 -4.94 11.42 10.49
N LEU A 233 -3.62 11.61 10.57
CA LEU A 233 -2.74 10.82 11.45
C LEU A 233 -2.53 11.52 12.80
N ASN A 234 -2.48 12.84 12.81
CA ASN A 234 -2.37 13.65 14.03
C ASN A 234 -3.40 14.77 14.05
N VAL A 235 -4.38 14.67 14.95
CA VAL A 235 -5.46 15.65 15.15
C VAL A 235 -4.95 17.02 15.63
N GLN A 236 -3.70 17.11 16.11
CA GLN A 236 -3.03 18.36 16.49
C GLN A 236 -2.31 19.06 15.31
N ALA A 237 -2.25 18.43 14.13
CA ALA A 237 -1.67 19.06 12.93
C ALA A 237 -2.69 20.05 12.30
N PRO A 238 -2.31 21.31 11.99
CA PRO A 238 -3.21 22.26 11.35
C PRO A 238 -3.66 21.80 9.96
N LEU A 239 -4.94 21.97 9.64
CA LEU A 239 -5.55 21.57 8.36
C LEU A 239 -4.94 22.31 7.15
N GLU A 240 -4.47 23.53 7.37
CA GLU A 240 -3.75 24.36 6.40
C GLU A 240 -2.46 23.66 5.94
N MET A 241 -1.82 22.90 6.84
CA MET A 241 -0.55 22.22 6.59
C MET A 241 -0.72 21.01 5.65
N ASP A 242 -1.91 20.39 5.59
CA ASP A 242 -2.20 19.31 4.64
C ASP A 242 -2.08 19.78 3.18
N ALA A 243 -2.51 21.02 2.89
CA ALA A 243 -2.40 21.60 1.56
C ALA A 243 -0.95 21.92 1.17
N ILE A 244 -0.16 22.38 2.14
CA ILE A 244 1.27 22.67 1.99
C ILE A 244 2.05 21.37 1.73
N VAL A 245 1.84 20.35 2.56
CA VAL A 245 2.46 19.03 2.42
C VAL A 245 2.09 18.38 1.09
N ARG A 246 0.81 18.45 0.68
CA ARG A 246 0.36 17.96 -0.64
C ARG A 246 1.04 18.67 -1.80
N LYS A 247 1.26 19.99 -1.72
CA LYS A 247 1.99 20.74 -2.76
C LYS A 247 3.48 20.37 -2.78
N ALA A 248 4.14 20.28 -1.62
CA ALA A 248 5.54 19.89 -1.55
C ALA A 248 5.81 18.47 -2.10
N LEU A 249 4.89 17.53 -1.83
CA LEU A 249 4.99 16.12 -2.22
C LEU A 249 4.31 15.77 -3.55
N ALA A 250 3.90 16.78 -4.34
CA ALA A 250 3.35 16.57 -5.68
C ALA A 250 4.37 15.87 -6.60
N LYS A 251 3.91 14.88 -7.39
CA LYS A 251 4.82 14.00 -8.14
C LYS A 251 5.61 14.74 -9.22
N ARG A 252 4.94 15.63 -9.95
CA ARG A 252 5.51 16.45 -11.01
C ARG A 252 6.18 17.71 -10.42
N PRO A 253 7.47 18.01 -10.71
CA PRO A 253 8.15 19.20 -10.18
C PRO A 253 7.45 20.53 -10.47
N GLU A 254 6.76 20.64 -11.60
CA GLU A 254 5.97 21.82 -11.98
C GLU A 254 4.71 22.04 -11.13
N ASP A 255 4.19 21.00 -10.46
CA ASP A 255 3.02 21.11 -9.57
C ASP A 255 3.44 21.44 -8.10
N ARG A 256 4.75 21.47 -7.80
CA ARG A 256 5.31 21.77 -6.47
C ARG A 256 5.44 23.27 -6.20
N PHE A 257 5.93 23.64 -5.01
CA PHE A 257 6.56 24.94 -4.80
C PHE A 257 7.74 25.11 -5.78
N GLN A 258 7.90 26.29 -6.37
CA GLN A 258 8.95 26.56 -7.36
C GLN A 258 10.21 27.20 -6.75
N THR A 259 10.14 27.71 -5.52
CA THR A 259 11.28 28.14 -4.71
C THR A 259 11.14 27.70 -3.25
N ALA A 260 12.27 27.62 -2.52
CA ALA A 260 12.22 27.33 -1.09
C ALA A 260 11.61 28.50 -0.29
N SER A 261 11.81 29.74 -0.76
CA SER A 261 11.16 30.94 -0.21
C SER A 261 9.63 30.87 -0.28
N GLU A 262 9.05 30.43 -1.41
CA GLU A 262 7.60 30.23 -1.57
C GLU A 262 7.06 29.24 -0.52
N PHE A 263 7.75 28.12 -0.35
CA PHE A 263 7.42 27.09 0.66
C PHE A 263 7.56 27.64 2.08
N ALA A 264 8.62 28.40 2.38
CA ALA A 264 8.85 29.01 3.69
C ALA A 264 7.79 30.08 4.05
N VAL A 265 7.28 30.82 3.07
CA VAL A 265 6.14 31.75 3.27
C VAL A 265 4.87 30.95 3.60
N ALA A 266 4.58 29.89 2.86
CA ALA A 266 3.41 29.06 3.11
C ALA A 266 3.43 28.41 4.51
N VAL A 267 4.57 27.84 4.92
CA VAL A 267 4.75 27.21 6.25
C VAL A 267 4.61 28.22 7.39
N ARG A 268 5.11 29.46 7.23
CA ARG A 268 4.95 30.52 8.24
C ARG A 268 3.51 31.03 8.35
N ALA A 269 2.73 31.00 7.28
CA ALA A 269 1.35 31.46 7.27
C ALA A 269 0.39 30.63 8.14
N THR A 270 0.77 29.41 8.57
CA THR A 270 -0.08 28.56 9.43
C THR A 270 0.00 28.89 10.92
N VAL A 271 0.74 29.94 11.33
CA VAL A 271 0.88 30.34 12.74
C VAL A 271 0.44 31.80 12.92
N PRO A 272 -0.78 32.04 13.45
CA PRO A 272 -1.25 33.39 13.73
C PRO A 272 -0.29 34.15 14.66
N GLY A 273 0.08 35.37 14.27
CA GLY A 273 0.97 36.25 15.04
C GLY A 273 2.42 36.28 14.57
N MET A 274 2.87 35.38 13.69
CA MET A 274 4.22 35.44 13.10
C MET A 274 4.23 36.40 11.90
N THR A 275 4.09 37.70 12.18
CA THR A 275 4.12 38.76 11.15
C THR A 275 5.46 38.80 10.41
N ILE A 276 5.42 39.10 9.11
CA ILE A 276 6.63 39.27 8.29
C ILE A 276 7.28 40.60 8.66
N THR A 277 8.19 40.58 9.63
CA THR A 277 9.00 41.74 10.00
C THR A 277 10.12 41.96 8.98
N ASN A 278 9.74 42.44 7.79
CA ASN A 278 10.67 43.16 6.93
C ASN A 278 11.01 44.48 7.61
N ALA A 279 12.10 44.49 8.38
CA ALA A 279 12.58 45.67 9.09
C ALA A 279 13.23 46.64 8.11
N ASP A 280 12.43 47.52 7.50
CA ASP A 280 12.71 48.97 7.35
C ASP A 280 11.56 49.68 6.61
N ALA A 281 10.53 50.10 7.37
CA ALA A 281 9.55 51.10 6.97
C ALA A 281 8.95 51.78 8.22
N THR A 282 8.87 53.11 8.24
CA THR A 282 8.68 53.90 9.47
C THR A 282 7.33 54.62 9.51
N LEU A 283 6.51 54.30 10.53
CA LEU A 283 5.20 54.95 10.87
C LEU A 283 4.08 54.70 9.81
N ILE A 284 2.77 54.84 10.08
CA ILE A 284 1.98 55.44 11.18
C ILE A 284 0.90 54.45 11.69
N SER A 285 0.40 54.65 12.92
CA SER A 285 -0.65 53.83 13.58
C SER A 285 -2.10 54.18 13.18
N ALA A 286 -2.98 53.17 13.06
CA ALA A 286 -4.38 53.19 13.56
C ALA A 286 -5.07 51.79 13.44
N ALA A 287 -6.04 51.52 14.32
CA ALA A 287 -6.96 50.36 14.32
C ALA A 287 -8.31 50.80 14.99
N PRO A 288 -9.37 49.97 15.18
CA PRO A 288 -9.57 48.55 14.82
C PRO A 288 -10.98 48.14 14.26
N ALA A 289 -11.04 46.95 13.64
CA ALA A 289 -12.08 45.89 13.73
C ALA A 289 -13.59 46.07 13.33
N ALA A 290 -14.21 44.91 13.03
CA ALA A 290 -15.64 44.54 13.08
C ALA A 290 -16.50 44.65 11.76
N PRO A 291 -17.68 43.99 11.63
CA PRO A 291 -17.71 42.66 10.99
C PRO A 291 -18.92 42.28 10.06
N ILE A 292 -18.74 41.20 9.27
CA ILE A 292 -19.73 40.21 8.74
C ILE A 292 -21.05 40.70 8.08
N ALA A 293 -21.15 40.50 6.75
CA ALA A 293 -22.32 39.97 6.02
C ALA A 293 -21.83 39.43 4.64
N ALA A 294 -22.21 38.29 4.04
CA ALA A 294 -23.37 37.38 4.10
C ALA A 294 -24.47 37.64 3.03
N PHE A 295 -24.29 37.02 1.84
CA PHE A 295 -25.27 36.87 0.73
C PHE A 295 -25.77 38.19 0.08
N ASP A 296 -26.31 38.23 -1.14
CA ASP A 296 -26.81 37.15 -2.02
C ASP A 296 -26.50 37.39 -3.53
N LYS A 297 -27.04 36.54 -4.41
CA LYS A 297 -26.78 36.45 -5.86
C LYS A 297 -27.70 37.31 -6.75
N THR A 298 -27.10 37.72 -7.87
CA THR A 298 -27.74 37.90 -9.20
C THR A 298 -28.87 38.93 -9.35
N LEU A 299 -28.60 39.96 -10.17
CA LEU A 299 -29.49 40.30 -11.30
C LEU A 299 -28.68 40.91 -12.45
N VAL A 300 -29.32 41.10 -13.60
CA VAL A 300 -28.65 41.25 -14.92
C VAL A 300 -29.13 42.52 -15.63
N LYS A 301 -28.28 43.05 -16.53
CA LYS A 301 -28.60 43.59 -17.88
C LYS A 301 -28.24 45.07 -18.17
N HIS A 302 -27.15 45.23 -18.93
CA HIS A 302 -26.95 46.13 -20.09
C HIS A 302 -26.95 47.69 -20.05
N ASP A 303 -25.94 48.18 -20.79
CA ASP A 303 -25.94 49.25 -21.82
C ASP A 303 -25.69 50.74 -21.51
N ALA A 304 -24.79 51.28 -22.36
CA ALA A 304 -24.68 52.65 -22.88
C ALA A 304 -24.31 53.81 -21.91
N THR A 305 -23.66 54.91 -22.34
CA THR A 305 -22.78 55.19 -23.50
C THR A 305 -21.97 56.48 -23.21
N SER A 306 -20.85 56.67 -23.91
CA SER A 306 -19.92 57.82 -23.91
C SER A 306 -20.46 59.24 -23.68
N ALA A 307 -19.66 60.08 -23.00
CA ALA A 307 -19.32 61.44 -23.47
C ALA A 307 -18.00 61.96 -22.85
N ILE A 308 -17.20 62.71 -23.64
CA ILE A 308 -15.95 63.41 -23.29
C ILE A 308 -16.03 64.82 -23.90
N PRO A 309 -15.78 65.91 -23.15
CA PRO A 309 -14.69 66.87 -23.49
C PRO A 309 -14.07 67.58 -22.25
N ALA A 310 -12.95 68.33 -22.29
CA ALA A 310 -11.86 68.53 -23.28
C ALA A 310 -10.63 69.18 -22.57
N SER A 311 -9.50 69.33 -23.28
CA SER A 311 -8.28 70.05 -22.84
C SER A 311 -7.90 71.18 -23.81
N PRO A 312 -7.17 72.22 -23.35
CA PRO A 312 -5.86 72.58 -23.95
C PRO A 312 -4.79 72.96 -22.88
N THR A 313 -3.46 72.83 -23.00
CA THR A 313 -2.44 72.84 -24.09
C THR A 313 -1.65 74.17 -24.18
N ALA A 314 -0.33 74.14 -23.88
CA ALA A 314 0.68 75.16 -24.27
C ALA A 314 2.13 74.61 -24.14
N ILE A 315 3.06 75.09 -24.99
CA ILE A 315 4.52 74.79 -25.02
C ILE A 315 5.27 76.03 -25.59
N PRO A 316 6.61 76.21 -25.43
CA PRO A 316 7.57 75.83 -26.50
C PRO A 316 8.99 75.40 -26.02
N ALA A 317 9.90 75.11 -26.98
CA ALA A 317 11.30 74.64 -26.77
C ALA A 317 12.36 75.59 -27.40
N PRO A 318 13.68 75.25 -27.38
CA PRO A 318 14.36 74.89 -28.65
C PRO A 318 15.49 73.81 -28.56
N LEU A 319 16.18 73.61 -29.70
CA LEU A 319 17.14 72.55 -30.13
C LEU A 319 18.63 73.10 -30.17
N PRO A 320 19.74 72.37 -30.54
CA PRO A 320 19.84 71.30 -31.60
C PRO A 320 20.88 70.14 -31.49
N SER A 321 20.74 69.14 -32.39
CA SER A 321 21.74 68.25 -33.07
C SER A 321 22.84 67.52 -32.26
N ALA A 322 23.17 66.22 -32.46
CA ALA A 322 22.76 65.11 -33.36
C ALA A 322 23.33 63.76 -32.77
N VAL A 323 23.48 62.56 -33.38
CA VAL A 323 23.44 62.01 -34.77
C VAL A 323 22.76 60.60 -34.81
N GLN A 324 23.44 59.51 -35.25
CA GLN A 324 22.96 58.15 -35.58
C GLN A 324 24.15 57.12 -35.56
N PRO A 325 24.03 55.77 -35.78
CA PRO A 325 22.88 54.97 -36.30
C PRO A 325 22.62 53.52 -35.75
N MET A 326 21.47 52.97 -36.18
CA MET A 326 21.23 51.54 -36.54
C MET A 326 21.00 50.47 -35.42
N PRO A 327 20.42 49.27 -35.73
CA PRO A 327 18.94 49.12 -35.76
C PRO A 327 18.39 47.88 -34.98
N GLN A 328 17.06 47.81 -34.82
CA GLN A 328 16.34 46.57 -34.44
C GLN A 328 15.12 46.30 -35.32
N ALA A 329 14.76 45.03 -35.50
CA ALA A 329 13.84 44.54 -36.53
C ALA A 329 12.46 44.11 -36.00
N LYS A 330 11.48 44.00 -36.91
CA LYS A 330 10.09 43.60 -36.64
C LYS A 330 9.93 42.09 -36.45
N SER A 331 8.80 41.69 -35.87
CA SER A 331 8.44 40.32 -35.50
C SER A 331 7.26 39.75 -36.31
N GLN A 332 7.04 38.43 -36.19
CA GLN A 332 5.88 37.64 -36.69
C GLN A 332 5.81 37.47 -38.23
N THR A 333 5.46 36.33 -38.85
CA THR A 333 5.21 34.89 -38.49
C THR A 333 5.28 34.09 -39.83
N PRO A 334 5.40 32.72 -39.91
CA PRO A 334 4.60 31.72 -39.17
C PRO A 334 5.27 30.40 -38.74
N MET A 335 4.76 29.80 -37.67
CA MET A 335 5.25 28.55 -37.07
C MET A 335 4.34 27.35 -37.43
N VAL A 336 4.41 26.85 -38.67
CA VAL A 336 3.57 25.71 -39.13
C VAL A 336 4.41 24.51 -39.63
N ALA A 337 5.55 24.74 -40.28
CA ALA A 337 6.35 23.67 -40.88
C ALA A 337 6.93 22.64 -39.88
N VAL A 338 7.22 23.06 -38.64
CA VAL A 338 7.96 22.25 -37.65
C VAL A 338 7.14 21.05 -37.13
N ILE A 339 5.81 21.20 -37.01
CA ILE A 339 4.93 20.16 -36.44
C ILE A 339 4.75 18.99 -37.42
N VAL A 340 4.76 19.27 -38.73
CA VAL A 340 4.68 18.25 -39.79
C VAL A 340 5.98 17.44 -39.87
N GLY A 341 7.14 18.08 -39.70
CA GLY A 341 8.43 17.38 -39.68
C GLY A 341 8.55 16.35 -38.55
N LEU A 342 8.16 16.75 -37.33
CA LEU A 342 8.25 15.87 -36.15
C LEU A 342 7.30 14.66 -36.23
N THR A 343 6.09 14.84 -36.77
CA THR A 343 5.12 13.73 -36.90
C THR A 343 5.56 12.68 -37.93
N VAL A 344 6.18 13.09 -39.04
CA VAL A 344 6.76 12.16 -40.03
C VAL A 344 7.93 11.37 -39.43
N ILE A 345 8.80 11.99 -38.63
CA ILE A 345 9.94 11.31 -37.99
C ILE A 345 9.48 10.25 -36.98
N VAL A 346 8.48 10.56 -36.14
CA VAL A 346 7.95 9.62 -35.14
C VAL A 346 7.26 8.42 -35.81
N LEU A 347 6.48 8.64 -36.88
CA LEU A 347 5.85 7.56 -37.64
C LEU A 347 6.88 6.69 -38.38
N GLY A 348 7.92 7.30 -38.95
CA GLY A 348 9.04 6.59 -39.59
C GLY A 348 9.80 5.68 -38.62
N ALA A 349 10.09 6.17 -37.41
CA ALA A 349 10.74 5.38 -36.36
C ALA A 349 9.90 4.17 -35.92
N GLY A 350 8.57 4.35 -35.77
CA GLY A 350 7.64 3.26 -35.44
C GLY A 350 7.55 2.18 -36.53
N ALA A 351 7.53 2.58 -37.80
CA ALA A 351 7.57 1.67 -38.94
C ALA A 351 8.90 0.90 -39.01
N TRP A 352 10.04 1.56 -38.76
CA TRP A 352 11.36 0.92 -38.78
C TRP A 352 11.53 -0.10 -37.65
N PHE A 353 11.08 0.23 -36.44
CA PHE A 353 11.17 -0.67 -35.28
C PHE A 353 10.29 -1.91 -35.41
N THR A 354 9.08 -1.77 -35.98
CA THR A 354 8.20 -2.91 -36.27
C THR A 354 8.73 -3.79 -37.41
N TYR A 355 9.33 -3.18 -38.45
CA TYR A 355 10.00 -3.91 -39.54
C TYR A 355 11.22 -4.71 -39.05
N GLN A 356 12.08 -4.14 -38.21
CA GLN A 356 13.19 -4.89 -37.58
C GLN A 356 12.70 -6.09 -36.76
N ARG A 357 11.58 -5.94 -36.04
CA ARG A 357 11.02 -7.03 -35.23
C ARG A 357 10.51 -8.19 -36.10
N GLN A 358 9.82 -7.90 -37.21
CA GLN A 358 9.41 -8.94 -38.17
C GLN A 358 10.60 -9.57 -38.93
N ALA A 359 11.65 -8.80 -39.21
CA ALA A 359 12.88 -9.35 -39.79
C ALA A 359 13.58 -10.34 -38.84
N SER A 360 13.59 -10.06 -37.53
CA SER A 360 14.14 -10.95 -36.50
C SER A 360 13.35 -12.26 -36.35
N GLU A 361 12.03 -12.23 -36.51
CA GLU A 361 11.21 -13.46 -36.52
C GLU A 361 11.40 -14.28 -37.81
N ARG A 362 11.55 -13.64 -38.98
CA ARG A 362 11.94 -14.33 -40.22
C ARG A 362 13.35 -14.95 -40.16
N ALA A 363 14.28 -14.34 -39.43
CA ALA A 363 15.63 -14.88 -39.23
C ALA A 363 15.67 -16.20 -38.43
N LYS A 364 14.55 -16.63 -37.82
CA LYS A 364 14.41 -17.96 -37.17
C LYS A 364 13.80 -19.04 -38.06
N ALA A 365 13.51 -18.75 -39.33
CA ALA A 365 12.95 -19.70 -40.29
C ALA A 365 13.87 -19.85 -41.52
N GLY A 366 14.96 -20.60 -41.37
CA GLY A 366 15.88 -20.99 -42.44
C GLY A 366 15.98 -22.52 -42.57
N PRO A 367 16.02 -23.10 -43.79
CA PRO A 367 16.01 -24.55 -44.01
C PRO A 367 17.42 -25.15 -44.25
N ASP A 368 17.61 -26.44 -43.95
CA ASP A 368 17.98 -27.46 -44.96
C ASP A 368 17.89 -28.91 -44.42
N ALA A 369 18.09 -29.90 -45.29
CA ALA A 369 17.91 -31.36 -45.06
C ALA A 369 19.28 -32.08 -44.71
N PRO A 370 19.49 -33.44 -44.74
CA PRO A 370 18.71 -34.52 -45.38
C PRO A 370 18.53 -35.88 -44.63
N SER A 371 17.65 -36.69 -45.23
CA SER A 371 17.57 -38.17 -45.40
C SER A 371 18.83 -39.04 -45.08
N GLN A 372 18.83 -40.34 -44.73
CA GLN A 372 17.96 -41.52 -45.05
C GLN A 372 17.96 -42.64 -43.89
N PRO A 373 17.85 -44.00 -44.07
CA PRO A 373 16.54 -44.71 -43.98
C PRO A 373 16.48 -46.19 -43.40
N VAL A 374 15.27 -46.80 -43.45
CA VAL A 374 14.90 -48.27 -43.47
C VAL A 374 15.09 -49.13 -42.18
N VAL A 375 14.34 -50.26 -42.15
CA VAL A 375 14.35 -51.45 -41.23
C VAL A 375 13.40 -51.29 -40.01
N SER A 376 12.17 -51.85 -40.00
CA SER A 376 11.75 -53.28 -39.87
C SER A 376 12.07 -53.86 -38.47
N THR A 377 11.19 -54.57 -37.74
CA THR A 377 10.15 -55.54 -38.15
C THR A 377 8.86 -55.50 -37.30
N ALA A 378 7.79 -56.11 -37.82
CA ALA A 378 6.70 -56.75 -37.06
C ALA A 378 6.75 -58.29 -37.36
N PRO A 379 5.98 -59.20 -36.70
CA PRO A 379 4.53 -59.18 -36.47
C PRO A 379 4.19 -59.19 -34.94
N ALA A 380 3.00 -59.48 -34.42
CA ALA A 380 1.71 -60.00 -34.91
C ALA A 380 0.55 -59.42 -34.03
N SER A 381 -0.75 -59.75 -34.17
CA SER A 381 -1.49 -60.72 -35.01
C SER A 381 -2.91 -60.19 -35.35
N ALA A 382 -3.86 -61.08 -35.67
CA ALA A 382 -5.29 -60.82 -35.93
C ALA A 382 -6.11 -62.11 -35.61
N PRO A 383 -7.46 -62.18 -35.75
CA PRO A 383 -8.45 -61.17 -36.17
C PRO A 383 -9.75 -61.09 -35.32
N ALA A 384 -10.65 -60.15 -35.68
CA ALA A 384 -12.11 -60.09 -35.38
C ALA A 384 -12.54 -60.04 -33.88
N SER A 385 -13.61 -59.34 -33.46
CA SER A 385 -14.92 -59.14 -34.10
C SER A 385 -15.60 -57.84 -33.60
N ALA A 386 -16.77 -57.50 -34.18
CA ALA A 386 -17.69 -56.45 -33.72
C ALA A 386 -19.14 -56.86 -34.03
N PRO A 387 -20.20 -56.17 -33.54
CA PRO A 387 -20.26 -55.12 -32.50
C PRO A 387 -21.28 -55.44 -31.38
N THR A 388 -21.31 -54.69 -30.27
CA THR A 388 -22.54 -54.41 -29.50
C THR A 388 -22.34 -53.27 -28.48
N ALA A 389 -23.41 -52.62 -28.05
CA ALA A 389 -23.36 -51.56 -27.04
C ALA A 389 -23.36 -52.13 -25.61
N GLY A 390 -22.58 -51.53 -24.71
CA GLY A 390 -22.51 -51.91 -23.30
C GLY A 390 -22.01 -50.76 -22.42
N THR A 391 -22.72 -50.51 -21.32
CA THR A 391 -22.50 -49.40 -20.38
C THR A 391 -21.09 -49.36 -19.80
N ALA A 392 -20.43 -48.20 -19.84
CA ALA A 392 -19.20 -47.92 -19.11
C ALA A 392 -19.37 -46.67 -18.23
N ALA A 393 -18.95 -46.76 -16.97
CA ALA A 393 -18.99 -45.63 -16.03
C ALA A 393 -17.89 -44.59 -16.36
N PRO A 394 -18.10 -43.29 -16.07
CA PRO A 394 -17.05 -42.28 -16.22
C PRO A 394 -15.90 -42.58 -15.25
N ALA A 395 -14.70 -42.82 -15.78
CA ALA A 395 -13.50 -43.06 -14.98
C ALA A 395 -13.12 -41.81 -14.16
N THR A 396 -12.48 -42.03 -13.01
CA THR A 396 -12.11 -40.97 -12.05
C THR A 396 -11.18 -39.93 -12.68
N ALA A 397 -11.66 -38.67 -12.72
CA ALA A 397 -10.87 -37.52 -13.16
C ALA A 397 -9.87 -37.09 -12.07
N THR A 398 -8.82 -37.91 -11.85
CA THR A 398 -7.73 -37.62 -10.92
C THR A 398 -6.78 -36.56 -11.50
N ALA A 399 -7.24 -35.32 -11.51
CA ALA A 399 -6.47 -34.15 -11.97
C ALA A 399 -6.67 -32.98 -11.00
N ALA A 400 -6.18 -33.14 -9.77
CA ALA A 400 -6.12 -32.04 -8.80
C ALA A 400 -5.11 -30.99 -9.27
N SER A 401 -5.58 -29.98 -10.01
CA SER A 401 -4.79 -28.81 -10.37
C SER A 401 -4.32 -28.10 -9.10
N LYS A 402 -3.01 -27.81 -8.99
CA LYS A 402 -2.49 -26.96 -7.91
C LYS A 402 -3.18 -25.61 -7.96
N SER A 403 -4.00 -25.32 -6.95
CA SER A 403 -4.72 -24.04 -6.82
C SER A 403 -3.73 -22.91 -6.54
N ASP A 404 -3.76 -21.86 -7.37
CA ASP A 404 -2.95 -20.65 -7.18
C ASP A 404 -3.37 -19.95 -5.87
N PRO A 405 -2.47 -19.81 -4.85
CA PRO A 405 -2.85 -19.50 -3.48
C PRO A 405 -3.46 -18.11 -3.33
N GLY A 406 -4.79 -18.06 -3.20
CA GLY A 406 -5.59 -16.83 -3.20
C GLY A 406 -6.68 -16.78 -4.28
N THR A 407 -6.74 -17.79 -5.14
CA THR A 407 -7.86 -18.02 -6.07
C THR A 407 -8.85 -19.05 -5.51
N MET A 408 -10.14 -18.89 -5.82
CA MET A 408 -11.21 -19.79 -5.39
C MET A 408 -12.21 -20.04 -6.52
N LEU A 409 -12.73 -21.25 -6.62
CA LEU A 409 -13.83 -21.58 -7.52
C LEU A 409 -15.15 -21.10 -6.89
N ILE A 410 -15.89 -20.23 -7.58
CA ILE A 410 -17.17 -19.67 -7.12
C ILE A 410 -18.25 -19.91 -8.17
N SER A 411 -19.47 -20.19 -7.74
CA SER A 411 -20.66 -20.33 -8.60
C SER A 411 -21.70 -19.27 -8.21
N ALA A 412 -22.25 -18.56 -9.19
CA ALA A 412 -23.29 -17.55 -8.96
C ALA A 412 -24.36 -17.54 -10.06
N VAL A 413 -25.50 -16.92 -9.75
CA VAL A 413 -26.60 -16.70 -10.70
C VAL A 413 -26.70 -15.21 -11.00
N GLY A 414 -26.48 -14.83 -12.25
CA GLY A 414 -26.84 -13.49 -12.75
C GLY A 414 -28.34 -13.43 -13.04
N LEU A 415 -28.95 -12.28 -12.75
CA LEU A 415 -30.40 -12.04 -12.86
C LEU A 415 -30.67 -10.70 -13.54
N ILE A 416 -31.76 -10.62 -14.31
CA ILE A 416 -32.18 -9.36 -14.92
C ILE A 416 -33.68 -9.35 -15.23
N ASP A 417 -34.35 -8.22 -15.04
CA ASP A 417 -35.73 -8.00 -15.51
C ASP A 417 -35.71 -7.64 -17.00
N PRO A 418 -36.20 -8.52 -17.89
CA PRO A 418 -36.14 -8.32 -19.34
C PRO A 418 -37.13 -7.25 -19.83
N ASN A 419 -38.02 -6.76 -18.95
CA ASN A 419 -39.05 -5.77 -19.28
C ASN A 419 -38.55 -4.32 -19.12
N ASP A 420 -37.33 -4.11 -18.60
CA ASP A 420 -36.66 -2.81 -18.57
C ASP A 420 -36.62 -2.19 -19.97
N ALA A 421 -37.08 -0.95 -20.11
CA ALA A 421 -37.22 -0.26 -21.39
C ALA A 421 -35.91 -0.19 -22.20
N ARG A 422 -34.75 -0.28 -21.54
CA ARG A 422 -33.43 -0.32 -22.20
C ARG A 422 -33.26 -1.52 -23.13
N TYR A 423 -33.91 -2.65 -22.85
CA TYR A 423 -33.73 -3.91 -23.61
C TYR A 423 -34.75 -4.10 -24.73
N GLN A 424 -35.80 -3.29 -24.80
CA GLN A 424 -36.83 -3.40 -25.84
C GLN A 424 -36.26 -3.15 -27.25
N ASN A 425 -35.26 -2.27 -27.35
CA ASN A 425 -34.59 -1.91 -28.60
C ASN A 425 -33.22 -2.60 -28.79
N ASP A 426 -32.64 -3.21 -27.75
CA ASP A 426 -31.36 -3.90 -27.82
C ASP A 426 -31.34 -5.21 -27.00
N LYS A 427 -31.39 -6.34 -27.72
CA LYS A 427 -31.30 -7.69 -27.15
C LYS A 427 -29.87 -8.17 -26.92
N ALA A 428 -28.87 -7.51 -27.51
CA ALA A 428 -27.46 -7.78 -27.24
C ALA A 428 -27.06 -7.16 -25.89
N LEU A 429 -27.54 -5.94 -25.61
CA LEU A 429 -27.40 -5.28 -24.31
C LEU A 429 -27.97 -6.13 -23.17
N LEU A 430 -29.16 -6.72 -23.36
CA LEU A 430 -29.77 -7.65 -22.39
C LEU A 430 -28.83 -8.83 -22.04
N GLN A 431 -28.21 -9.45 -23.06
CA GLN A 431 -27.26 -10.56 -22.85
C GLN A 431 -25.90 -10.12 -22.30
N SER A 432 -25.51 -8.87 -22.54
CA SER A 432 -24.30 -8.26 -21.99
C SER A 432 -24.48 -7.95 -20.50
N ASP A 433 -25.53 -7.21 -20.15
CA ASP A 433 -25.85 -6.83 -18.77
C ASP A 433 -26.08 -8.08 -17.90
N LEU A 434 -26.75 -9.12 -18.40
CA LEU A 434 -26.96 -10.38 -17.66
C LEU A 434 -25.65 -11.12 -17.33
N ARG A 435 -24.64 -11.05 -18.21
CA ARG A 435 -23.29 -11.61 -17.96
C ARG A 435 -22.42 -10.69 -17.12
N ALA A 436 -22.60 -9.37 -17.21
CA ALA A 436 -21.98 -8.42 -16.28
C ALA A 436 -22.53 -8.63 -14.85
N ASP A 437 -23.83 -8.96 -14.74
CA ASP A 437 -24.48 -9.28 -13.48
C ASP A 437 -23.93 -10.58 -12.86
N SER A 438 -23.85 -11.68 -13.62
CA SER A 438 -23.30 -12.95 -13.07
C SER A 438 -21.85 -12.80 -12.61
N LYS A 439 -21.02 -12.06 -13.36
CA LYS A 439 -19.64 -11.69 -12.96
C LYS A 439 -19.62 -10.82 -11.70
N SER A 440 -20.55 -9.88 -11.58
CA SER A 440 -20.71 -9.06 -10.38
C SER A 440 -21.10 -9.92 -9.17
N GLN A 441 -22.01 -10.89 -9.33
CA GLN A 441 -22.40 -11.80 -8.24
C GLN A 441 -21.28 -12.76 -7.82
N LEU A 442 -20.42 -13.22 -8.76
CA LEU A 442 -19.22 -13.99 -8.41
C LEU A 442 -18.27 -13.19 -7.49
N VAL A 443 -18.12 -11.89 -7.74
CA VAL A 443 -17.27 -11.00 -6.93
C VAL A 443 -17.99 -10.53 -5.65
N GLU A 444 -19.31 -10.38 -5.65
CA GLU A 444 -20.12 -10.12 -4.45
C GLU A 444 -20.02 -11.28 -3.44
N LYS A 445 -19.97 -12.53 -3.92
CA LYS A 445 -19.68 -13.71 -3.09
C LYS A 445 -18.24 -13.73 -2.55
N ALA A 446 -17.26 -13.34 -3.37
CA ALA A 446 -15.88 -13.14 -2.89
C ALA A 446 -15.76 -12.01 -1.86
N LEU A 447 -16.61 -10.97 -1.95
CA LEU A 447 -16.75 -9.95 -0.91
C LEU A 447 -17.43 -10.50 0.35
N GLY A 448 -18.40 -11.41 0.24
CA GLY A 448 -19.03 -12.07 1.39
C GLY A 448 -18.09 -12.99 2.20
N LEU A 449 -16.99 -13.44 1.60
CA LEU A 449 -15.88 -14.07 2.33
C LEU A 449 -15.03 -13.04 3.11
N LEU A 450 -15.00 -11.80 2.64
CA LEU A 450 -14.13 -10.71 3.12
C LEU A 450 -14.84 -9.65 3.96
N LEU A 451 -16.16 -9.72 4.09
CA LEU A 451 -17.06 -8.74 4.73
C LEU A 451 -18.26 -9.47 5.34
N ASP A 452 -18.66 -9.10 6.55
CA ASP A 452 -19.92 -9.59 7.12
C ASP A 452 -21.14 -9.08 6.33
N THR A 453 -22.25 -9.81 6.41
CA THR A 453 -23.47 -9.54 5.64
C THR A 453 -24.06 -8.14 5.91
N LYS A 454 -23.89 -7.56 7.11
CA LYS A 454 -24.42 -6.24 7.45
C LYS A 454 -23.54 -5.13 6.87
N SER A 455 -22.21 -5.24 6.99
CA SER A 455 -21.29 -4.24 6.41
C SER A 455 -21.31 -4.27 4.88
N LEU A 456 -21.42 -5.45 4.26
CA LEU A 456 -21.61 -5.59 2.82
C LEU A 456 -22.93 -4.94 2.36
N ALA A 457 -24.04 -5.21 3.06
CA ALA A 457 -25.34 -4.63 2.71
C ALA A 457 -25.42 -3.12 2.95
N LYS A 458 -24.78 -2.59 4.01
CA LYS A 458 -24.75 -1.15 4.30
C LYS A 458 -23.93 -0.37 3.27
N ASN A 459 -22.77 -0.89 2.87
CA ASN A 459 -21.84 -0.21 1.98
C ASN A 459 -22.04 -0.60 0.50
N TYR A 460 -23.17 -1.21 0.16
CA TYR A 460 -23.36 -1.90 -1.12
C TYR A 460 -23.10 -1.03 -2.34
N ASP A 461 -23.62 0.20 -2.37
CA ASP A 461 -23.51 1.06 -3.54
C ASP A 461 -22.05 1.54 -3.76
N VAL A 462 -21.28 1.76 -2.68
CA VAL A 462 -19.84 2.07 -2.77
C VAL A 462 -19.04 0.84 -3.25
N LEU A 463 -19.36 -0.35 -2.76
CA LEU A 463 -18.77 -1.61 -3.23
C LEU A 463 -19.13 -1.91 -4.68
N LYS A 464 -20.36 -1.58 -5.10
CA LYS A 464 -20.82 -1.69 -6.48
C LYS A 464 -20.00 -0.82 -7.42
N ASP A 465 -19.85 0.46 -7.09
CA ASP A 465 -19.15 1.42 -7.95
C ASP A 465 -17.63 1.20 -7.95
N LYS A 466 -17.02 0.82 -6.82
CA LYS A 466 -15.55 0.65 -6.70
C LYS A 466 -15.03 -0.77 -6.91
N VAL A 467 -15.86 -1.81 -6.85
CA VAL A 467 -15.44 -3.22 -6.94
C VAL A 467 -16.27 -4.01 -7.96
N LEU A 468 -17.60 -4.07 -7.82
CA LEU A 468 -18.43 -4.91 -8.71
C LEU A 468 -18.44 -4.42 -10.16
N SER A 469 -18.37 -3.11 -10.36
CA SER A 469 -18.21 -2.43 -11.66
C SER A 469 -17.03 -2.97 -12.50
N ARG A 470 -15.94 -3.37 -11.83
CA ARG A 470 -14.74 -3.97 -12.43
C ARG A 470 -14.62 -5.46 -12.13
N SER A 471 -15.73 -6.15 -11.87
CA SER A 471 -15.80 -7.57 -11.52
C SER A 471 -14.98 -8.49 -12.44
N GLY A 472 -15.00 -8.23 -13.75
CA GLY A 472 -14.21 -8.97 -14.74
C GLY A 472 -12.70 -8.95 -14.51
N SER A 473 -12.15 -7.96 -13.79
CA SER A 473 -10.71 -7.89 -13.46
C SER A 473 -10.26 -8.83 -12.35
N TYR A 474 -11.20 -9.42 -11.60
CA TYR A 474 -10.92 -10.40 -10.55
C TYR A 474 -11.20 -11.85 -10.96
N ILE A 475 -11.73 -12.08 -12.16
CA ILE A 475 -12.06 -13.41 -12.66
C ILE A 475 -10.93 -13.91 -13.55
N THR A 476 -10.21 -14.93 -13.10
CA THR A 476 -9.08 -15.53 -13.84
C THR A 476 -9.58 -16.33 -15.04
N THR A 477 -10.57 -17.20 -14.83
CA THR A 477 -11.12 -18.12 -15.83
C THR A 477 -12.59 -18.41 -15.53
N VAL A 478 -13.47 -18.30 -16.53
CA VAL A 478 -14.82 -18.88 -16.45
C VAL A 478 -14.72 -20.37 -16.77
N VAL A 479 -15.17 -21.21 -15.84
CA VAL A 479 -15.09 -22.68 -15.93
C VAL A 479 -16.34 -23.25 -16.60
N ARG A 480 -17.51 -22.67 -16.31
CA ARG A 480 -18.79 -23.07 -16.90
C ARG A 480 -19.76 -21.88 -16.92
N GLU A 481 -20.54 -21.76 -17.98
CA GLU A 481 -21.67 -20.84 -18.07
C GLU A 481 -22.89 -21.60 -18.64
N SER A 482 -24.09 -21.31 -18.13
CA SER A 482 -25.33 -21.84 -18.70
C SER A 482 -25.83 -20.96 -19.84
N GLU A 483 -26.75 -21.47 -20.65
CA GLU A 483 -27.56 -20.61 -21.50
C GLU A 483 -28.45 -19.68 -20.63
N PRO A 484 -28.76 -18.45 -21.10
CA PRO A 484 -29.78 -17.60 -20.48
C PRO A 484 -31.17 -18.25 -20.55
N ARG A 485 -31.89 -18.28 -19.43
CA ARG A 485 -33.25 -18.86 -19.33
C ARG A 485 -34.23 -17.87 -18.71
N MET A 486 -35.48 -17.87 -19.19
CA MET A 486 -36.57 -17.15 -18.55
C MET A 486 -37.14 -17.98 -17.38
N GLY A 487 -37.29 -17.37 -16.20
CA GLY A 487 -37.99 -17.96 -15.06
C GLY A 487 -39.50 -17.69 -15.10
N LYS A 488 -40.27 -18.45 -14.31
CA LYS A 488 -41.72 -18.20 -14.09
C LYS A 488 -41.97 -17.05 -13.11
N ASP A 489 -40.91 -16.50 -12.53
CA ASP A 489 -40.85 -15.26 -11.75
C ASP A 489 -40.78 -14.00 -12.64
N GLY A 490 -40.62 -14.17 -13.96
CA GLY A 490 -40.50 -13.09 -14.94
C GLY A 490 -39.08 -12.53 -15.10
N LEU A 491 -38.07 -13.12 -14.46
CA LEU A 491 -36.67 -12.72 -14.59
C LEU A 491 -35.92 -13.62 -15.57
N MET A 492 -34.98 -13.06 -16.33
CA MET A 492 -34.01 -13.84 -17.07
C MET A 492 -32.80 -14.14 -16.18
N SER A 493 -32.32 -15.38 -16.19
CA SER A 493 -31.24 -15.86 -15.34
C SER A 493 -30.15 -16.58 -16.13
N ILE A 494 -28.91 -16.48 -15.66
CA ILE A 494 -27.75 -17.23 -16.16
C ILE A 494 -26.95 -17.76 -14.97
N THR A 495 -26.40 -18.97 -15.04
CA THR A 495 -25.53 -19.53 -13.99
C THR A 495 -24.10 -19.58 -14.51
N THR A 496 -23.20 -18.86 -13.85
CA THR A 496 -21.77 -18.80 -14.21
C THR A 496 -20.94 -19.34 -13.04
N GLN A 497 -19.96 -20.19 -13.34
CA GLN A 497 -18.99 -20.75 -12.41
C GLN A 497 -17.58 -20.40 -12.88
N ALA A 498 -16.76 -19.81 -12.02
CA ALA A 498 -15.48 -19.23 -12.40
C ALA A 498 -14.45 -19.28 -11.26
N VAL A 499 -13.16 -19.20 -11.63
CA VAL A 499 -12.05 -19.00 -10.71
C VAL A 499 -11.91 -17.50 -10.45
N VAL A 500 -12.08 -17.08 -9.20
CA VAL A 500 -12.02 -15.68 -8.74
C VAL A 500 -10.79 -15.48 -7.86
N ASN A 501 -10.03 -14.41 -8.10
CA ASN A 501 -8.86 -14.02 -7.32
C ASN A 501 -9.30 -13.20 -6.08
N VAL A 502 -9.54 -13.90 -4.97
CA VAL A 502 -10.02 -13.32 -3.71
C VAL A 502 -8.98 -12.35 -3.13
N LYS A 503 -7.68 -12.64 -3.26
CA LYS A 503 -6.60 -11.71 -2.85
C LYS A 503 -6.63 -10.38 -3.63
N ALA A 504 -7.00 -10.40 -4.92
CA ALA A 504 -7.16 -9.17 -5.70
C ALA A 504 -8.40 -8.36 -5.27
N VAL A 505 -9.50 -9.03 -4.89
CA VAL A 505 -10.68 -8.39 -4.30
C VAL A 505 -10.35 -7.77 -2.94
N GLN A 506 -9.64 -8.49 -2.07
CA GLN A 506 -9.15 -7.98 -0.78
C GLN A 506 -8.21 -6.78 -0.95
N LYS A 507 -7.27 -6.84 -1.90
CA LYS A 507 -6.39 -5.72 -2.26
C LYS A 507 -7.18 -4.50 -2.74
N SER A 508 -8.28 -4.71 -3.47
CA SER A 508 -9.19 -3.65 -3.89
C SER A 508 -9.90 -2.98 -2.71
N LEU A 509 -10.37 -3.73 -1.72
CA LEU A 509 -10.93 -3.17 -0.46
C LEU A 509 -9.87 -2.36 0.30
N ASN A 510 -8.64 -2.88 0.37
CA ASN A 510 -7.52 -2.20 1.04
C ASN A 510 -7.04 -0.91 0.32
N GLN A 511 -7.58 -0.62 -0.86
CA GLN A 511 -7.35 0.63 -1.63
C GLN A 511 -8.48 1.66 -1.49
N MET A 512 -9.56 1.37 -0.74
CA MET A 512 -10.65 2.32 -0.46
C MET A 512 -10.25 3.35 0.63
N SER A 513 -11.01 4.46 0.76
CA SER A 513 -10.66 5.56 1.67
C SER A 513 -10.63 5.13 3.14
N ARG A 514 -10.02 5.93 4.02
CA ARG A 514 -9.91 5.57 5.43
C ARG A 514 -11.26 5.63 6.16
N GLU A 515 -12.14 6.55 5.77
CA GLU A 515 -13.51 6.68 6.26
C GLU A 515 -14.33 5.46 5.83
N GLU A 516 -14.35 5.18 4.52
CA GLU A 516 -15.01 4.01 3.91
C GLU A 516 -14.56 2.71 4.59
N ARG A 517 -13.24 2.58 4.85
CA ARG A 517 -12.64 1.40 5.45
C ARG A 517 -12.94 1.27 6.94
N VAL A 518 -13.02 2.37 7.71
CA VAL A 518 -13.43 2.33 9.13
C VAL A 518 -14.90 1.94 9.28
N GLU A 519 -15.74 2.24 8.30
CA GLU A 519 -17.14 1.82 8.25
C GLU A 519 -17.32 0.36 7.75
N LEU A 520 -16.46 -0.11 6.84
CA LEU A 520 -16.41 -1.52 6.39
C LEU A 520 -15.78 -2.49 7.42
N ILE A 521 -14.76 -2.06 8.17
CA ILE A 521 -14.00 -2.94 9.09
C ILE A 521 -14.77 -3.27 10.39
N ARG A 522 -15.82 -2.51 10.75
CA ARG A 522 -16.41 -2.58 12.10
C ARG A 522 -17.12 -3.91 12.45
N ALA A 523 -17.38 -4.81 11.51
CA ALA A 523 -17.97 -6.12 11.81
C ALA A 523 -17.32 -7.33 11.10
N ASN A 524 -16.15 -7.16 10.48
CA ASN A 524 -15.28 -8.31 10.22
C ASN A 524 -14.77 -8.90 11.52
N GLY A 525 -14.80 -10.23 11.63
CA GLY A 525 -14.32 -10.95 12.81
C GLY A 525 -12.83 -10.70 13.02
N ASN A 526 -12.49 -9.81 13.95
CA ASN A 526 -11.11 -9.52 14.33
C ASN A 526 -10.35 -10.85 14.59
N PRO A 527 -9.26 -11.13 13.87
CA PRO A 527 -8.59 -12.42 13.93
C PRO A 527 -8.14 -12.74 15.36
N LYS A 528 -8.24 -14.02 15.72
CA LYS A 528 -7.76 -14.60 16.96
C LYS A 528 -6.31 -15.01 16.78
N VAL A 529 -5.41 -14.37 17.51
CA VAL A 529 -3.99 -14.77 17.57
C VAL A 529 -3.73 -15.43 18.92
N SER A 530 -3.27 -16.68 18.92
CA SER A 530 -2.67 -17.29 20.12
C SER A 530 -1.19 -16.91 20.19
N VAL A 531 -0.69 -16.75 21.41
CA VAL A 531 0.65 -16.28 21.70
C VAL A 531 1.24 -17.17 22.78
N GLN A 532 2.39 -17.76 22.50
CA GLN A 532 3.16 -18.56 23.45
C GLN A 532 4.64 -18.17 23.31
N ILE A 533 5.23 -17.63 24.39
CA ILE A 533 6.63 -17.21 24.42
C ILE A 533 7.34 -18.00 25.50
N SER A 534 8.38 -18.73 25.13
CA SER A 534 9.18 -19.57 26.01
C SER A 534 10.61 -19.05 26.15
N VAL A 535 11.22 -19.33 27.29
CA VAL A 535 12.55 -18.86 27.67
C VAL A 535 13.35 -20.01 28.28
N ARG A 536 14.64 -20.04 28.00
CA ARG A 536 15.58 -21.04 28.51
C ARG A 536 16.86 -20.37 29.00
N ASP A 537 17.42 -20.88 30.11
CA ASP A 537 18.78 -20.53 30.52
C ASP A 537 19.78 -21.09 29.49
N ALA A 538 20.65 -20.23 28.96
CA ALA A 538 21.68 -20.61 28.01
C ALA A 538 22.72 -21.59 28.61
N ASP A 539 22.93 -21.54 29.93
CA ASP A 539 23.85 -22.42 30.65
C ASP A 539 23.21 -23.75 31.11
N GLN A 540 21.91 -23.92 30.88
CA GLN A 540 21.20 -25.20 31.00
C GLN A 540 20.54 -25.60 29.68
N PRO A 541 21.31 -26.01 28.64
CA PRO A 541 20.77 -26.32 27.32
C PRO A 541 19.71 -27.45 27.34
N ASN A 542 19.87 -28.42 28.25
CA ASN A 542 18.93 -29.53 28.46
C ASN A 542 17.78 -29.19 29.43
N GLY A 543 17.74 -27.96 29.98
CA GLY A 543 16.62 -27.49 30.78
C GLY A 543 15.35 -27.36 29.94
N ALA A 544 14.21 -27.69 30.54
CA ALA A 544 12.91 -27.51 29.89
C ALA A 544 12.63 -26.00 29.71
N PRO A 545 12.25 -25.55 28.50
CA PRO A 545 11.93 -24.14 28.27
C PRO A 545 10.65 -23.77 29.03
N GLN A 546 10.71 -22.69 29.79
CA GLN A 546 9.60 -22.20 30.62
C GLN A 546 8.82 -21.11 29.87
N THR A 547 7.50 -21.03 30.03
CA THR A 547 6.72 -19.94 29.44
C THR A 547 7.01 -18.61 30.14
N SER A 548 6.87 -17.50 29.41
CA SER A 548 7.14 -16.14 29.89
C SER A 548 5.86 -15.28 29.84
N PRO A 549 5.08 -15.24 30.94
CA PRO A 549 3.85 -14.45 31.01
C PRO A 549 4.07 -12.96 30.71
N VAL A 550 5.25 -12.42 31.06
CA VAL A 550 5.64 -11.03 30.79
C VAL A 550 5.71 -10.77 29.28
N ALA A 551 6.49 -11.58 28.54
CA ALA A 551 6.65 -11.41 27.10
C ALA A 551 5.35 -11.74 26.33
N GLU A 552 4.61 -12.76 26.77
CA GLU A 552 3.29 -13.07 26.21
C GLU A 552 2.28 -11.93 26.40
N ASN A 553 2.21 -11.32 27.58
CA ASN A 553 1.23 -10.25 27.84
C ASN A 553 1.52 -9.00 27.01
N ILE A 554 2.79 -8.61 26.86
CA ILE A 554 3.21 -7.47 26.01
C ILE A 554 2.78 -7.70 24.56
N LEU A 555 3.05 -8.88 24.01
CA LEU A 555 2.67 -9.25 22.65
C LEU A 555 1.14 -9.36 22.50
N LYS A 556 0.42 -9.89 23.50
CA LYS A 556 -1.05 -9.91 23.55
C LYS A 556 -1.63 -8.50 23.59
N GLU A 557 -1.03 -7.55 24.32
CA GLU A 557 -1.43 -6.14 24.32
C GLU A 557 -1.17 -5.45 22.97
N ARG A 558 -0.02 -5.70 22.34
CA ARG A 558 0.29 -5.21 20.98
C ARG A 558 -0.73 -5.70 19.97
N ILE A 559 -1.07 -6.99 19.98
CA ILE A 559 -2.10 -7.60 19.13
C ILE A 559 -3.48 -6.96 19.39
N LYS A 560 -3.86 -6.75 20.65
CA LYS A 560 -5.09 -6.02 21.02
C LYS A 560 -5.08 -4.58 20.49
N SER A 561 -3.93 -3.90 20.47
CA SER A 561 -3.79 -2.53 19.90
C SER A 561 -4.06 -2.48 18.39
N PHE A 562 -3.86 -3.58 17.66
CA PHE A 562 -4.27 -3.69 16.26
C PHE A 562 -5.80 -3.88 16.10
N GLY A 563 -6.53 -4.04 17.20
CA GLY A 563 -7.94 -4.40 17.27
C GLY A 563 -8.20 -5.91 17.30
N PHE A 564 -7.15 -6.74 17.31
CA PHE A 564 -7.27 -8.19 17.19
C PHE A 564 -7.60 -8.88 18.51
N ARG A 565 -8.16 -10.09 18.43
CA ARG A 565 -8.48 -10.91 19.61
C ARG A 565 -7.28 -11.78 19.97
N THR A 566 -7.04 -11.95 21.25
CA THR A 566 -5.97 -12.83 21.76
C THR A 566 -6.59 -14.10 22.36
N TRP A 567 -6.13 -15.26 21.92
CA TRP A 567 -6.58 -16.55 22.42
C TRP A 567 -5.56 -17.16 23.39
N SER A 568 -6.04 -17.85 24.42
CA SER A 568 -5.20 -18.64 25.35
C SER A 568 -5.64 -20.09 25.33
N GLU A 569 -4.69 -21.04 25.27
CA GLU A 569 -5.04 -22.46 25.30
C GLU A 569 -5.51 -22.85 26.71
N GLY A 570 -6.79 -23.22 26.81
CA GLY A 570 -7.52 -23.43 28.07
C GLY A 570 -8.96 -22.94 28.04
N GLU A 571 -9.33 -22.03 27.12
CA GLU A 571 -10.71 -21.56 26.97
C GLU A 571 -11.59 -22.57 26.21
N SER A 572 -12.20 -23.50 26.94
CA SER A 572 -13.11 -24.54 26.43
C SER A 572 -14.48 -23.97 25.99
N GLY A 573 -14.52 -23.28 24.87
CA GLY A 573 -15.75 -22.80 24.21
C GLY A 573 -16.11 -23.58 22.93
N PRO A 574 -17.36 -23.45 22.42
CA PRO A 574 -17.79 -24.08 21.16
C PRO A 574 -17.26 -23.37 19.90
N ASP A 575 -16.41 -22.36 20.07
CA ASP A 575 -15.94 -21.46 19.03
C ASP A 575 -14.54 -21.90 18.58
N LYS A 576 -14.28 -21.96 17.26
CA LYS A 576 -13.00 -22.44 16.71
C LYS A 576 -11.81 -21.66 17.30
N GLY A 577 -10.67 -22.32 17.46
CA GLY A 577 -9.46 -21.77 18.11
C GLY A 577 -8.82 -20.60 17.36
N ALA A 578 -7.58 -20.27 17.72
CA ALA A 578 -6.85 -19.18 17.09
C ALA A 578 -6.63 -19.40 15.57
N ASP A 579 -6.82 -18.35 14.77
CA ASP A 579 -6.55 -18.32 13.33
C ASP A 579 -5.03 -18.31 13.07
N PHE A 580 -4.28 -17.61 13.92
CA PHE A 580 -2.82 -17.56 13.91
C PHE A 580 -2.22 -17.99 15.24
N GLN A 581 -1.06 -18.63 15.22
CA GLN A 581 -0.25 -18.91 16.40
C GLN A 581 1.13 -18.26 16.28
N VAL A 582 1.46 -17.34 17.19
CA VAL A 582 2.81 -16.80 17.34
C VAL A 582 3.55 -17.60 18.41
N LEU A 583 4.73 -18.11 18.04
CA LEU A 583 5.63 -18.88 18.88
C LEU A 583 6.98 -18.17 19.00
N GLY A 584 7.45 -18.00 20.22
CA GLY A 584 8.80 -17.51 20.51
C GLY A 584 9.58 -18.45 21.42
N GLU A 585 10.87 -18.67 21.15
CA GLU A 585 11.83 -19.19 22.13
C GLU A 585 13.02 -18.23 22.23
N ALA A 586 13.39 -17.83 23.45
CA ALA A 586 14.57 -17.01 23.73
C ALA A 586 15.53 -17.72 24.70
N LYS A 587 16.84 -17.66 24.42
CA LYS A 587 17.88 -18.16 25.34
C LYS A 587 18.59 -16.99 25.97
N ILE A 588 18.59 -16.94 27.31
CA ILE A 588 19.19 -15.85 28.08
C ILE A 588 20.34 -16.42 28.89
N LYS A 589 21.51 -15.78 28.82
CA LYS A 589 22.68 -16.12 29.65
C LYS A 589 22.82 -15.13 30.79
N LYS A 590 23.08 -15.66 31.99
CA LYS A 590 23.38 -14.89 33.20
C LYS A 590 24.89 -14.62 33.27
N LEU A 591 25.31 -13.40 32.99
CA LEU A 591 26.69 -12.94 33.04
C LEU A 591 26.94 -12.29 34.40
N SER A 592 27.86 -12.84 35.20
CA SER A 592 28.21 -12.29 36.51
C SER A 592 29.70 -12.02 36.58
N THR A 593 30.08 -10.83 37.04
CA THR A 593 31.48 -10.43 37.24
C THR A 593 31.64 -9.65 38.53
N ARG A 594 32.82 -9.74 39.16
CA ARG A 594 33.15 -9.00 40.38
C ARG A 594 34.06 -7.82 40.04
N LEU A 595 33.63 -6.62 40.38
CA LEU A 595 34.43 -5.40 40.19
C LEU A 595 35.50 -5.33 41.27
N GLU A 596 36.77 -5.54 40.91
CA GLU A 596 37.87 -5.61 41.87
C GLU A 596 38.01 -4.33 42.73
N ALA A 597 37.80 -3.15 42.12
CA ALA A 597 37.94 -1.86 42.78
C ALA A 597 36.83 -1.54 43.83
N SER A 598 35.72 -2.27 43.84
CA SER A 598 34.60 -2.03 44.78
C SER A 598 34.11 -3.29 45.50
N GLY A 599 34.62 -4.48 45.14
CA GLY A 599 34.19 -5.76 45.66
C GLY A 599 32.76 -6.19 45.26
N LEU A 600 32.02 -5.36 44.50
CA LEU A 600 30.64 -5.60 44.09
C LEU A 600 30.53 -6.62 42.95
N THR A 601 29.54 -7.50 43.04
CA THR A 601 29.20 -8.43 41.95
C THR A 601 28.13 -7.83 41.06
N VAL A 602 28.49 -7.48 39.83
CA VAL A 602 27.54 -7.05 38.79
C VAL A 602 27.06 -8.27 38.04
N THR A 603 25.76 -8.58 38.20
CA THR A 603 25.04 -9.52 37.35
C THR A 603 24.37 -8.75 36.21
N LYS A 604 24.37 -9.34 35.02
CA LYS A 604 23.59 -8.90 33.86
C LYS A 604 23.02 -10.10 33.12
N TYR A 605 21.96 -9.84 32.36
CA TYR A 605 21.30 -10.82 31.50
C TYR A 605 21.54 -10.45 30.03
N ALA A 606 21.80 -11.43 29.18
CA ALA A 606 22.08 -11.23 27.75
C ALA A 606 21.38 -12.28 26.87
N LEU A 607 20.74 -11.84 25.78
CA LEU A 607 20.11 -12.72 24.80
C LEU A 607 21.18 -13.39 23.92
N THR A 608 21.25 -14.72 23.91
CA THR A 608 22.27 -15.48 23.16
C THR A 608 21.73 -16.14 21.89
N SER A 609 20.43 -16.41 21.83
CA SER A 609 19.70 -16.79 20.61
C SER A 609 18.22 -16.52 20.79
N TRP A 610 17.50 -16.23 19.72
CA TRP A 610 16.04 -16.29 19.71
C TRP A 610 15.52 -17.04 18.48
N THR A 611 14.26 -17.45 18.53
CA THR A 611 13.49 -17.97 17.40
C THR A 611 12.09 -17.40 17.54
N VAL A 612 11.61 -16.69 16.53
CA VAL A 612 10.25 -16.17 16.45
C VAL A 612 9.62 -16.73 15.19
N LYS A 613 8.44 -17.34 15.30
CA LYS A 613 7.66 -17.75 14.14
C LYS A 613 6.17 -17.49 14.30
N CYS A 614 5.48 -17.31 13.18
CA CYS A 614 4.03 -17.28 13.14
C CYS A 614 3.53 -18.37 12.19
N ILE A 615 2.47 -19.06 12.59
CA ILE A 615 1.86 -20.17 11.86
C ILE A 615 0.39 -19.82 11.63
N ASP A 616 -0.09 -19.96 10.40
CA ASP A 616 -1.52 -19.99 10.08
C ASP A 616 -2.07 -21.36 10.51
N ARG A 617 -3.06 -21.37 11.41
CA ARG A 617 -3.62 -22.61 11.99
C ARG A 617 -4.65 -23.31 11.09
N GLU A 618 -5.12 -22.70 10.00
CA GLU A 618 -5.93 -23.39 8.99
C GLU A 618 -5.04 -24.13 7.97
N THR A 619 -3.97 -23.50 7.49
CA THR A 619 -3.07 -24.10 6.48
C THR A 619 -1.94 -24.93 7.09
N GLY A 620 -1.52 -24.62 8.31
CA GLY A 620 -0.31 -25.16 8.94
C GLY A 620 1.00 -24.53 8.42
N GLU A 621 0.93 -23.47 7.61
CA GLU A 621 2.10 -22.83 6.99
C GLU A 621 2.82 -21.89 7.97
N GLU A 622 4.15 -21.99 8.04
CA GLU A 622 5.01 -21.08 8.82
C GLU A 622 5.20 -19.74 8.07
N ILE A 623 4.13 -18.92 8.05
CA ILE A 623 4.04 -17.63 7.35
C ILE A 623 5.07 -16.57 7.81
N TYR A 624 5.78 -16.80 8.92
CA TYR A 624 6.91 -15.98 9.36
C TYR A 624 7.89 -16.83 10.18
N TYR A 625 9.20 -16.61 9.97
CA TYR A 625 10.28 -17.24 10.74
C TYR A 625 11.50 -16.30 10.82
N ASN A 626 11.98 -16.00 12.02
CA ASN A 626 13.18 -15.20 12.26
C ASN A 626 14.00 -15.74 13.45
N THR A 627 15.31 -15.93 13.24
CA THR A 627 16.31 -16.32 14.25
C THR A 627 17.46 -15.33 14.38
N THR A 628 17.44 -14.24 13.58
CA THR A 628 18.50 -13.23 13.54
C THR A 628 18.41 -12.36 14.79
N LEU A 629 19.43 -12.40 15.66
CA LEU A 629 19.46 -11.57 16.87
C LEU A 629 19.29 -10.07 16.54
N PRO A 630 18.38 -9.34 17.21
CA PRO A 630 18.16 -7.94 16.90
C PRO A 630 19.36 -7.08 17.29
N ARG A 631 19.72 -6.12 16.43
CA ARG A 631 20.88 -5.23 16.66
C ARG A 631 20.55 -4.21 17.75
N GLY A 632 21.52 -3.91 18.62
CA GLY A 632 21.34 -2.96 19.72
C GLY A 632 20.71 -3.54 20.99
N VAL A 633 20.34 -4.83 20.98
CA VAL A 633 19.88 -5.55 22.18
C VAL A 633 21.06 -5.71 23.15
N GLY A 634 21.11 -4.81 24.13
CA GLY A 634 22.15 -4.75 25.16
C GLY A 634 21.98 -5.80 26.25
N SER A 635 22.78 -5.66 27.32
CA SER A 635 22.71 -6.50 28.51
C SER A 635 21.99 -5.79 29.66
N TRP A 636 20.89 -6.40 30.11
CA TRP A 636 19.96 -5.89 31.12
C TRP A 636 20.46 -6.11 32.55
N ALA A 637 19.95 -5.34 33.51
CA ALA A 637 20.29 -5.48 34.92
C ALA A 637 19.49 -6.60 35.61
N SER A 638 18.25 -6.84 35.17
CA SER A 638 17.40 -7.93 35.67
C SER A 638 16.90 -8.87 34.56
N GLU A 639 16.40 -10.02 34.99
CA GLU A 639 15.76 -10.99 34.11
C GLU A 639 14.42 -10.45 33.58
N GLU A 640 13.65 -9.77 34.43
CA GLU A 640 12.36 -9.17 34.07
C GLU A 640 12.51 -8.06 33.01
N GLU A 641 13.55 -7.22 33.11
CA GLU A 641 13.91 -6.26 32.05
C GLU A 641 14.20 -6.95 30.72
N ALA A 642 14.94 -8.07 30.76
CA ALA A 642 15.24 -8.86 29.57
C ALA A 642 13.96 -9.44 28.95
N LEU A 643 13.10 -10.06 29.75
CA LEU A 643 11.81 -10.59 29.31
C LEU A 643 10.91 -9.50 28.70
N LYS A 644 10.87 -8.32 29.32
CA LYS A 644 10.10 -7.17 28.84
C LYS A 644 10.63 -6.65 27.50
N ALA A 645 11.94 -6.49 27.37
CA ALA A 645 12.57 -6.02 26.13
C ALA A 645 12.45 -7.05 24.99
N ILE A 646 12.62 -8.34 25.27
CA ILE A 646 12.39 -9.43 24.33
C ILE A 646 10.92 -9.42 23.88
N GLY A 647 9.97 -9.36 24.81
CA GLY A 647 8.54 -9.26 24.51
C GLY A 647 8.19 -8.09 23.58
N THR A 648 8.72 -6.89 23.87
CA THR A 648 8.55 -5.72 22.99
C THR A 648 9.15 -5.95 21.61
N THR A 649 10.38 -6.48 21.52
CA THR A 649 11.07 -6.66 20.23
C THR A 649 10.37 -7.71 19.36
N ILE A 650 9.89 -8.81 19.95
CA ILE A 650 9.05 -9.79 19.25
C ILE A 650 7.75 -9.13 18.77
N ALA A 651 7.17 -8.22 19.56
CA ALA A 651 5.93 -7.53 19.25
C ALA A 651 6.07 -6.42 18.18
N ASP A 652 7.29 -5.99 17.84
CA ASP A 652 7.57 -5.05 16.75
C ASP A 652 7.82 -5.73 15.39
N GLU A 653 8.13 -7.03 15.38
CA GLU A 653 8.17 -7.84 14.14
C GLU A 653 6.77 -8.05 13.53
N PHE A 654 5.70 -7.92 14.33
CA PHE A 654 4.32 -8.14 13.93
C PHE A 654 3.53 -6.84 13.78
N SER A 655 2.69 -6.76 12.76
CA SER A 655 1.85 -5.59 12.47
C SER A 655 0.43 -5.98 12.08
N ARG A 656 -0.50 -5.01 12.14
CA ARG A 656 -1.88 -5.20 11.66
C ARG A 656 -1.92 -5.73 10.22
N ASP A 657 -1.09 -5.16 9.34
CA ASP A 657 -1.04 -5.53 7.93
C ASP A 657 -0.40 -6.89 7.68
N PHE A 658 0.59 -7.29 8.51
CA PHE A 658 1.16 -8.65 8.44
C PHE A 658 0.08 -9.72 8.60
N PHE A 659 -0.73 -9.65 9.66
CA PHE A 659 -1.78 -10.63 9.88
C PHE A 659 -2.85 -10.55 8.76
N LEU A 660 -3.30 -9.36 8.37
CA LEU A 660 -4.33 -9.19 7.33
C LEU A 660 -3.90 -9.70 5.94
N GLN A 661 -2.59 -9.69 5.62
CA GLN A 661 -2.06 -10.25 4.37
C GLN A 661 -2.07 -11.79 4.35
N HIS A 662 -2.06 -12.43 5.52
CA HIS A 662 -1.97 -13.88 5.68
C HIS A 662 -3.25 -14.52 6.25
N VAL A 663 -4.37 -13.78 6.35
CA VAL A 663 -5.67 -14.41 6.68
C VAL A 663 -6.05 -15.34 5.54
N SER A 664 -6.07 -16.64 5.79
CA SER A 664 -6.67 -17.63 4.90
C SER A 664 -8.17 -17.43 4.87
N VAL A 665 -8.68 -16.85 3.79
CA VAL A 665 -10.11 -16.51 3.64
C VAL A 665 -10.86 -17.70 3.03
N SER A 666 -10.99 -18.74 3.84
CA SER A 666 -11.57 -20.03 3.49
C SER A 666 -13.07 -20.08 3.84
N GLY A 667 -13.90 -20.50 2.89
CA GLY A 667 -15.31 -20.78 3.16
C GLY A 667 -15.48 -22.16 3.81
N GLN A 668 -16.36 -22.28 4.81
CA GLN A 668 -16.60 -23.55 5.50
C GLN A 668 -17.26 -24.57 4.57
N LYS A 669 -16.65 -25.76 4.44
CA LYS A 669 -17.27 -26.88 3.71
C LYS A 669 -18.40 -27.49 4.55
N VAL A 670 -19.51 -27.79 3.91
CA VAL A 670 -20.73 -28.32 4.55
C VAL A 670 -21.37 -29.37 3.66
N THR A 671 -21.65 -30.55 4.21
CA THR A 671 -22.48 -31.57 3.56
C THR A 671 -23.94 -31.36 3.97
N LEU A 672 -24.73 -30.67 3.15
CA LEU A 672 -26.17 -30.50 3.40
C LEU A 672 -26.93 -31.78 3.00
N VAL A 673 -27.83 -32.28 3.85
CA VAL A 673 -28.76 -33.36 3.51
C VAL A 673 -30.18 -32.87 3.71
N VAL A 674 -31.03 -32.97 2.69
CA VAL A 674 -32.39 -32.44 2.73
C VAL A 674 -33.41 -33.59 2.75
N GLU A 675 -34.09 -33.74 3.89
CA GLU A 675 -35.02 -34.82 4.17
C GLU A 675 -36.47 -34.38 3.95
N GLY A 676 -37.34 -35.30 3.50
CA GLY A 676 -38.77 -35.04 3.35
C GLY A 676 -39.21 -34.30 2.09
N MET A 677 -38.29 -33.97 1.17
CA MET A 677 -38.62 -33.36 -0.13
C MET A 677 -39.57 -34.26 -0.95
N PRO A 678 -40.60 -33.70 -1.63
CA PRO A 678 -41.70 -34.50 -2.17
C PRO A 678 -41.45 -35.12 -3.55
N ASN A 679 -40.51 -34.58 -4.34
CA ASN A 679 -40.14 -35.11 -5.66
C ASN A 679 -38.83 -34.51 -6.18
N ALA A 680 -38.17 -35.20 -7.11
CA ALA A 680 -36.90 -34.79 -7.71
C ALA A 680 -36.93 -33.44 -8.44
N ALA A 681 -38.08 -33.03 -9.00
CA ALA A 681 -38.23 -31.72 -9.62
C ALA A 681 -38.12 -30.58 -8.58
N SER A 682 -38.70 -30.76 -7.39
CA SER A 682 -38.59 -29.81 -6.28
C SER A 682 -37.15 -29.73 -5.75
N GLU A 683 -36.41 -30.84 -5.76
CA GLU A 683 -34.98 -30.88 -5.44
C GLU A 683 -34.12 -30.17 -6.50
N ASP A 684 -34.40 -30.37 -7.79
CA ASP A 684 -33.70 -29.69 -8.89
C ASP A 684 -33.93 -28.17 -8.88
N LEU A 685 -35.08 -27.72 -8.37
CA LEU A 685 -35.35 -26.32 -8.09
C LEU A 685 -34.55 -25.83 -6.88
N LEU A 686 -34.57 -26.57 -5.76
CA LEU A 686 -33.75 -26.25 -4.58
C LEU A 686 -32.26 -26.13 -4.93
N ALA A 687 -31.74 -27.05 -5.76
CA ALA A 687 -30.35 -27.00 -6.25
C ALA A 687 -30.01 -25.70 -6.99
N ARG A 688 -30.97 -25.13 -7.74
CA ARG A 688 -30.80 -23.83 -8.44
C ARG A 688 -30.85 -22.66 -7.46
N GLU A 689 -31.73 -22.71 -6.48
CA GLU A 689 -31.82 -21.70 -5.42
C GLU A 689 -30.54 -21.64 -4.59
N LEU A 690 -29.99 -22.80 -4.18
CA LEU A 690 -28.74 -22.88 -3.40
C LEU A 690 -27.57 -22.15 -4.09
N VAL A 691 -27.39 -22.34 -5.41
CA VAL A 691 -26.35 -21.63 -6.18
C VAL A 691 -26.62 -20.12 -6.29
N GLY A 692 -27.88 -19.68 -6.15
CA GLY A 692 -28.26 -18.27 -6.15
C GLY A 692 -27.99 -17.53 -4.83
N LEU A 693 -27.77 -18.22 -3.71
CA LEU A 693 -27.65 -17.60 -2.39
C LEU A 693 -26.32 -16.83 -2.19
N PRO A 694 -26.33 -15.61 -1.61
CA PRO A 694 -25.11 -14.82 -1.38
C PRO A 694 -24.07 -15.47 -0.48
N GLN A 695 -24.49 -16.27 0.52
CA GLN A 695 -23.59 -16.92 1.47
C GLN A 695 -23.08 -18.29 0.99
N VAL A 696 -23.54 -18.77 -0.18
CA VAL A 696 -23.13 -20.07 -0.76
C VAL A 696 -22.13 -19.83 -1.88
N ILE A 697 -20.84 -20.07 -1.63
CA ILE A 697 -19.75 -19.87 -2.59
C ILE A 697 -19.81 -20.90 -3.72
N THR A 698 -20.02 -22.16 -3.36
CA THR A 698 -20.32 -23.26 -4.29
C THR A 698 -21.39 -24.17 -3.69
N ALA A 699 -22.17 -24.82 -4.55
CA ALA A 699 -23.07 -25.91 -4.20
C ALA A 699 -23.11 -26.93 -5.36
N THR A 700 -22.90 -28.21 -5.06
CA THR A 700 -22.93 -29.31 -6.02
C THR A 700 -23.64 -30.52 -5.44
N PRO A 701 -24.66 -31.10 -6.09
CA PRO A 701 -25.35 -32.30 -5.58
C PRO A 701 -24.42 -33.52 -5.65
N ARG A 702 -24.30 -34.27 -4.55
CA ARG A 702 -23.34 -35.37 -4.39
C ARG A 702 -23.82 -36.70 -5.00
N SER A 703 -25.14 -36.91 -5.10
CA SER A 703 -25.76 -38.13 -5.67
C SER A 703 -27.24 -37.90 -6.04
N PRO A 704 -27.83 -38.65 -6.99
CA PRO A 704 -29.28 -38.68 -7.23
C PRO A 704 -30.07 -39.54 -6.21
N ALA A 705 -29.42 -40.12 -5.20
CA ALA A 705 -30.11 -40.85 -4.13
C ALA A 705 -30.88 -39.91 -3.17
N SER A 706 -32.06 -40.33 -2.72
CA SER A 706 -32.85 -39.63 -1.69
C SER A 706 -32.55 -40.19 -0.28
N PRO A 707 -32.43 -39.36 0.78
CA PRO A 707 -32.51 -37.90 0.78
C PRO A 707 -31.30 -37.27 0.07
N ARG A 708 -31.55 -36.26 -0.75
CA ARG A 708 -30.54 -35.70 -1.63
C ARG A 708 -29.56 -34.81 -0.86
N SER A 709 -28.28 -34.99 -1.17
CA SER A 709 -27.17 -34.32 -0.49
C SER A 709 -26.43 -33.34 -1.40
N TYR A 710 -25.96 -32.25 -0.82
CA TYR A 710 -25.27 -31.16 -1.50
C TYR A 710 -23.95 -30.84 -0.79
N ASP A 711 -22.87 -30.94 -1.54
CA ASP A 711 -21.57 -30.40 -1.17
C ASP A 711 -21.61 -28.89 -1.35
N MET A 712 -21.52 -28.14 -0.25
CA MET A 712 -21.53 -26.68 -0.26
C MET A 712 -20.26 -26.12 0.36
N GLN A 713 -19.90 -24.91 -0.05
CA GLN A 713 -18.94 -24.07 0.66
C GLN A 713 -19.63 -22.76 1.05
N LEU A 714 -19.69 -22.48 2.35
CA LEU A 714 -20.37 -21.31 2.92
C LEU A 714 -19.38 -20.20 3.29
N ALA A 715 -19.79 -18.95 3.09
CA ALA A 715 -19.08 -17.79 3.61
C ALA A 715 -19.39 -17.56 5.10
N GLY A 716 -18.49 -16.85 5.78
CA GLY A 716 -18.66 -16.41 7.17
C GLY A 716 -18.04 -17.32 8.25
N SER A 717 -17.70 -16.70 9.38
CA SER A 717 -17.19 -17.35 10.59
C SER A 717 -18.31 -17.61 11.59
N GLY A 718 -18.43 -18.83 12.09
CA GLY A 718 -19.43 -19.22 13.09
C GLY A 718 -19.67 -20.72 13.15
N ALA A 719 -20.66 -21.15 13.92
CA ALA A 719 -21.12 -22.53 13.95
C ALA A 719 -21.85 -22.88 12.64
N VAL A 720 -21.64 -24.11 12.14
CA VAL A 720 -22.17 -24.55 10.83
C VAL A 720 -23.70 -24.46 10.77
N GLY A 721 -24.38 -24.79 11.87
CA GLY A 721 -25.84 -24.68 11.99
C GLY A 721 -26.36 -23.25 11.79
N ASP A 722 -25.71 -22.26 12.40
CA ASP A 722 -26.11 -20.85 12.27
C ASP A 722 -25.89 -20.33 10.85
N LEU A 723 -24.78 -20.71 10.21
CA LEU A 723 -24.48 -20.37 8.81
C LEU A 723 -25.51 -20.96 7.85
N VAL A 724 -25.93 -22.22 8.08
CA VAL A 724 -27.02 -22.85 7.30
C VAL A 724 -28.37 -22.18 7.60
N ALA A 725 -28.74 -21.97 8.86
CA ALA A 725 -30.02 -21.35 9.23
C ALA A 725 -30.17 -19.93 8.66
N MET A 726 -29.15 -19.08 8.82
CA MET A 726 -29.20 -17.68 8.42
C MET A 726 -28.87 -17.45 6.95
N GLY A 727 -27.89 -18.19 6.40
CA GLY A 727 -27.42 -18.04 5.01
C GLY A 727 -28.20 -18.86 3.99
N VAL A 728 -28.88 -19.95 4.41
CA VAL A 728 -29.57 -20.89 3.52
C VAL A 728 -31.06 -21.00 3.83
N LEU A 729 -31.44 -21.41 5.05
CA LEU A 729 -32.85 -21.72 5.35
C LEU A 729 -33.73 -20.48 5.39
N LYS A 730 -33.25 -19.38 5.98
CA LYS A 730 -34.01 -18.14 6.10
C LYS A 730 -34.42 -17.54 4.73
N PRO A 731 -33.52 -17.37 3.73
CA PRO A 731 -33.93 -16.92 2.39
C PRO A 731 -34.89 -17.88 1.67
N LEU A 732 -34.70 -19.20 1.79
CA LEU A 732 -35.59 -20.20 1.20
C LEU A 732 -37.00 -20.14 1.80
N ASN A 733 -37.11 -20.06 3.13
CA ASN A 733 -38.38 -19.92 3.84
C ASN A 733 -39.08 -18.60 3.51
N ALA A 734 -38.32 -17.50 3.34
CA ALA A 734 -38.87 -16.22 2.89
C ALA A 734 -39.46 -16.31 1.47
N LYS A 735 -38.75 -16.94 0.52
CA LYS A 735 -39.27 -17.19 -0.85
C LYS A 735 -40.57 -18.00 -0.85
N LEU A 736 -40.69 -18.99 0.04
CA LEU A 736 -41.89 -19.81 0.22
C LEU A 736 -43.00 -19.11 1.01
N GLY A 737 -42.68 -18.08 1.81
CA GLY A 737 -43.61 -17.39 2.72
C GLY A 737 -44.03 -18.23 3.94
N LEU A 738 -43.30 -19.30 4.26
CA LEU A 738 -43.59 -20.27 5.32
C LEU A 738 -42.28 -20.87 5.84
N MET A 739 -42.26 -21.34 7.10
CA MET A 739 -41.13 -22.08 7.66
C MET A 739 -41.14 -23.54 7.16
N CYS A 740 -40.74 -23.74 5.91
CA CYS A 740 -40.77 -25.03 5.22
C CYS A 740 -39.50 -25.87 5.42
N PHE A 741 -38.37 -25.23 5.70
CA PHE A 741 -37.10 -25.88 6.02
C PHE A 741 -36.66 -25.53 7.44
N SER A 742 -36.31 -26.54 8.24
CA SER A 742 -35.73 -26.39 9.58
C SER A 742 -34.43 -27.17 9.72
N LEU A 743 -33.57 -26.76 10.66
CA LEU A 743 -32.39 -27.55 11.03
C LEU A 743 -32.82 -28.88 11.65
N GLY A 744 -32.23 -29.98 11.17
CA GLY A 744 -32.25 -31.29 11.81
C GLY A 744 -30.98 -31.52 12.63
N GLY A 745 -30.43 -32.73 12.55
CA GLY A 745 -29.17 -33.09 13.20
C GLY A 745 -27.94 -32.44 12.55
N ILE A 746 -26.94 -32.10 13.36
CA ILE A 746 -25.62 -31.60 12.93
C ILE A 746 -24.57 -32.61 13.41
N SER A 747 -23.67 -33.04 12.53
CA SER A 747 -22.59 -33.98 12.85
C SER A 747 -21.35 -33.67 12.00
N GLY A 748 -20.30 -33.12 12.61
CA GLY A 748 -19.10 -32.69 11.87
C GLY A 748 -19.42 -31.56 10.87
N ASP A 749 -19.11 -31.78 9.60
CA ASP A 749 -19.48 -30.90 8.48
C ASP A 749 -20.89 -31.20 7.92
N GLN A 750 -21.54 -32.28 8.36
CA GLN A 750 -22.85 -32.69 7.86
C GLN A 750 -23.98 -31.98 8.62
N VAL A 751 -24.93 -31.40 7.87
CA VAL A 751 -26.15 -30.77 8.40
C VAL A 751 -27.37 -31.37 7.73
N SER A 752 -28.21 -32.06 8.50
CA SER A 752 -29.55 -32.45 8.08
C SER A 752 -30.49 -31.24 8.13
N VAL A 753 -31.37 -31.14 7.15
CA VAL A 753 -32.43 -30.14 7.02
C VAL A 753 -33.73 -30.86 6.75
N VAL A 754 -34.76 -30.61 7.57
CA VAL A 754 -36.06 -31.25 7.45
C VAL A 754 -37.01 -30.34 6.66
N PHE A 755 -37.64 -30.90 5.62
CA PHE A 755 -38.75 -30.26 4.91
C PHE A 755 -40.08 -30.57 5.60
N ASP A 756 -40.84 -29.53 5.95
CA ASP A 756 -42.14 -29.66 6.58
C ASP A 756 -43.20 -30.14 5.58
N LYS A 757 -43.86 -31.25 5.89
CA LYS A 757 -44.91 -31.85 5.05
C LYS A 757 -46.09 -30.90 4.77
N ARG A 758 -46.32 -29.90 5.63
CA ARG A 758 -47.33 -28.83 5.41
C ARG A 758 -47.00 -27.95 4.20
N CYS A 759 -45.72 -27.87 3.81
CA CYS A 759 -45.27 -27.17 2.61
C CYS A 759 -45.23 -28.03 1.35
N ALA A 760 -45.61 -29.32 1.42
CA ALA A 760 -45.72 -30.19 0.24
C ALA A 760 -46.93 -29.86 -0.66
N ASP A 761 -47.78 -28.91 -0.27
CA ASP A 761 -48.86 -28.40 -1.10
C ASP A 761 -48.34 -27.73 -2.37
N ALA A 762 -49.02 -27.97 -3.50
CA ALA A 762 -48.59 -27.48 -4.81
C ALA A 762 -48.54 -25.95 -4.90
N SER A 763 -49.41 -25.22 -4.18
CA SER A 763 -49.42 -23.75 -4.14
C SER A 763 -48.29 -23.14 -3.30
N VAL A 764 -47.63 -23.96 -2.47
CA VAL A 764 -46.41 -23.60 -1.74
C VAL A 764 -45.19 -23.97 -2.58
N LEU A 765 -45.10 -25.21 -3.05
CA LEU A 765 -43.98 -25.68 -3.88
C LEU A 765 -43.80 -24.85 -5.16
N SER A 766 -44.88 -24.44 -5.84
CA SER A 766 -44.80 -23.62 -7.06
C SER A 766 -44.11 -22.27 -6.85
N ARG A 767 -44.03 -21.78 -5.60
CA ARG A 767 -43.32 -20.53 -5.25
C ARG A 767 -41.81 -20.65 -5.47
N LEU A 768 -41.26 -21.87 -5.49
CA LEU A 768 -39.87 -22.11 -5.93
C LEU A 768 -39.62 -21.63 -7.36
N GLU A 769 -40.63 -21.65 -8.25
CA GLU A 769 -40.51 -21.16 -9.62
C GLU A 769 -41.11 -19.76 -9.85
N THR A 770 -42.17 -19.38 -9.13
CA THR A 770 -43.00 -18.20 -9.43
C THR A 770 -42.81 -16.99 -8.51
N ASN A 771 -42.07 -17.16 -7.41
CA ASN A 771 -41.52 -16.04 -6.65
C ASN A 771 -40.05 -15.80 -7.06
N PRO A 772 -39.53 -14.57 -6.89
CA PRO A 772 -38.13 -14.24 -7.19
C PRO A 772 -37.12 -15.21 -6.55
N PRO A 773 -35.89 -15.33 -7.07
CA PRO A 773 -34.88 -16.23 -6.50
C PRO A 773 -34.58 -15.91 -5.04
N ALA A 774 -34.36 -16.94 -4.21
CA ALA A 774 -34.11 -16.84 -2.79
C ALA A 774 -32.89 -15.96 -2.48
N GLY A 775 -31.91 -15.92 -3.40
CA GLY A 775 -30.77 -15.01 -3.29
C GLY A 775 -31.12 -13.51 -3.26
N LEU A 776 -32.32 -13.11 -3.70
CA LEU A 776 -32.82 -11.73 -3.55
C LEU A 776 -33.51 -11.46 -2.21
N TYR A 777 -33.96 -12.51 -1.50
CA TYR A 777 -34.57 -12.40 -0.17
C TYR A 777 -33.48 -12.24 0.90
N GLY A 778 -33.20 -10.99 1.26
CA GLY A 778 -32.06 -10.60 2.10
C GLY A 778 -30.86 -10.03 1.33
N ALA A 779 -30.97 -9.87 0.00
CA ALA A 779 -30.01 -9.09 -0.78
C ALA A 779 -30.08 -7.59 -0.40
N PRO A 780 -28.99 -6.81 -0.61
CA PRO A 780 -28.98 -5.38 -0.35
C PRO A 780 -30.06 -4.63 -1.16
N ALA A 781 -30.62 -3.55 -0.61
CA ALA A 781 -31.71 -2.81 -1.29
C ALA A 781 -31.29 -2.24 -2.67
N GLY A 782 -30.01 -1.87 -2.83
CA GLY A 782 -29.42 -1.48 -4.11
C GLY A 782 -29.38 -2.63 -5.13
N ARG A 783 -29.08 -3.87 -4.68
CA ARG A 783 -29.13 -5.09 -5.50
C ARG A 783 -30.55 -5.35 -6.01
N GLN A 784 -31.53 -5.39 -5.11
CA GLN A 784 -32.94 -5.64 -5.44
C GLN A 784 -33.48 -4.65 -6.49
N LYS A 785 -33.27 -3.34 -6.28
CA LYS A 785 -33.66 -2.26 -7.21
C LYS A 785 -32.86 -2.26 -8.52
N THR A 786 -31.67 -2.87 -8.54
CA THR A 786 -30.86 -2.97 -9.76
C THR A 786 -31.48 -3.98 -10.72
N VAL A 787 -31.87 -5.17 -10.26
CA VAL A 787 -32.37 -6.24 -11.15
C VAL A 787 -33.89 -6.30 -11.29
N VAL A 788 -34.69 -6.00 -10.25
CA VAL A 788 -36.16 -6.02 -10.35
C VAL A 788 -36.66 -4.61 -10.69
N LYS A 789 -37.36 -4.46 -11.82
CA LYS A 789 -38.00 -3.19 -12.23
C LYS A 789 -39.51 -3.23 -12.04
N ASN A 790 -40.14 -4.39 -12.25
CA ASN A 790 -41.57 -4.58 -11.99
C ASN A 790 -41.93 -4.31 -10.50
N PRO A 791 -42.81 -3.32 -10.20
CA PRO A 791 -43.21 -3.01 -8.82
C PRO A 791 -43.92 -4.15 -8.08
N GLU A 792 -44.63 -5.04 -8.78
CA GLU A 792 -45.31 -6.19 -8.16
C GLU A 792 -44.31 -7.25 -7.72
N THR A 793 -43.34 -7.56 -8.57
CA THR A 793 -42.22 -8.44 -8.25
C THR A 793 -41.38 -7.87 -7.10
N LEU A 794 -41.23 -6.54 -7.02
CA LEU A 794 -40.51 -5.87 -5.93
C LEU A 794 -41.30 -5.87 -4.61
N ARG A 795 -42.65 -5.78 -4.64
CA ARG A 795 -43.49 -6.01 -3.45
C ARG A 795 -43.33 -7.41 -2.87
N LYS A 796 -43.18 -8.45 -3.71
CA LYS A 796 -42.92 -9.84 -3.26
C LYS A 796 -41.61 -10.01 -2.46
N LEU A 797 -40.67 -9.07 -2.56
CA LEU A 797 -39.39 -9.05 -1.83
C LEU A 797 -39.44 -8.28 -0.49
N MET A 798 -40.60 -7.68 -0.16
CA MET A 798 -40.83 -6.90 1.07
C MET A 798 -41.68 -7.66 2.10
N ILE A 799 -41.73 -8.99 2.00
CA ILE A 799 -42.53 -9.93 2.80
C ILE A 799 -41.59 -10.77 3.68
#